data_AF-A0A954PB05-F1
#
_entry.id   AF-A0A954PB05-F1
#
_cell.length_a   1.000
_cell.length_b   1.000
_cell.length_c   1.000
_cell.angle_alpha   90.00
_cell.angle_beta   90.00
_cell.angle_gamma   90.00
#
_symmetry.space_group_name_H-M   'P 1'
#
loop_
_entity.id
_entity.type
_entity.pdbx_description
1 polymer ?
#
loop_
_entity_poly.entity_id
_entity_poly.type
_entity_poly.pdbx_seq_one_letter_code
_entity_poly.pdbx_strand_id
1 'polypeptide(L)'
;MLHQNPRRSRKLRLNRTATLEKLEDRLPFAVDALSESVALLLDSEPFAPTVEARAIPKTKAAAKNKPPAIAKAPNVSKAITTSKTKLSVLGKDDGGESKLTYNWQVLSAPRNGSVSFSANNTNAAKNTVLTFGKAGQYRVNLTVTDKGGLKKTVSYRLRVVATLSSIELTPSESTAEIGSSVKFKAQGLDQFGNPIRSRITWKVPTGKISSSGVWTGSTKAGKFVIQASSGKISSRINFSVTNKPPAPDPATTSGVNGLVQTYFADGSISRPDMINILRSTGADGSVNTAELNDLKNLVNNAAKYKMPDYVKVLASDVVFGNRANTVTLKAGSSAAQLNSLIDKWFYGTDRPTLTSSSLSYRVSSGTLFNGNPSYMDEHQGALGDCYFVSTLGIIASKTPDAIRNMFIDNLDGTYTVRFFTGVYGAFMNSDNSISDGFKSGVGTADYVTVDKQFASTSSGKFAYSNAGASISSTATSLWLALAEKAYAQWNATGKSGRSTVANSYASIEGGWMSVVSAQVLGYNASNFSLSSFDKQKLIDLLNAGNAITIGTKATGQTSTLVGAHAYSVIGYDANTDQFQLHNPWGTQHPGGMSYSQLQAECTYFVVADATKFQVSSVSRLVSQVRSEQDAAAAVVIVSTPQTWDTNRMNLHFEELSNSVDTITIQETDLVAQDTMDFDNEHIGDAFQAESPEQLLDSIDSLFAELAENDMLFSA
;
A
#
# COMPACT_ATOMS: atom_id res chain seq x y z
N MET A 1 1.27 -88.19 19.83
CA MET A 1 1.19 -86.82 20.36
C MET A 1 1.75 -85.88 19.32
N LEU A 2 1.04 -84.97 18.66
CA LEU A 2 -0.38 -84.70 18.37
C LEU A 2 -0.29 -83.40 17.56
N HIS A 3 -0.82 -83.19 16.36
CA HIS A 3 -1.49 -84.02 15.37
C HIS A 3 -1.52 -83.17 14.07
N GLN A 4 -1.06 -83.72 12.95
CA GLN A 4 -1.90 -84.15 11.81
C GLN A 4 -2.01 -83.16 10.64
N ASN A 5 -1.21 -83.45 9.61
CA ASN A 5 -1.73 -83.71 8.24
C ASN A 5 -2.86 -84.79 8.31
N PRO A 6 -3.71 -85.11 7.30
CA PRO A 6 -3.71 -84.69 5.88
C PRO A 6 -5.12 -84.69 5.20
N ARG A 7 -5.15 -84.75 3.85
CA ARG A 7 -6.17 -85.34 2.93
C ARG A 7 -7.26 -84.37 2.42
N ARG A 8 -7.71 -84.38 1.15
CA ARG A 8 -7.53 -85.32 0.03
C ARG A 8 -8.08 -84.72 -1.30
N SER A 9 -7.32 -84.91 -2.38
CA SER A 9 -7.71 -85.43 -3.72
C SER A 9 -8.81 -84.78 -4.60
N ARG A 10 -8.45 -84.43 -5.84
CA ARG A 10 -8.73 -85.16 -7.12
C ARG A 10 -8.29 -84.28 -8.32
N LYS A 11 -7.29 -84.65 -9.14
CA LYS A 11 -7.32 -85.50 -10.37
C LYS A 11 -8.17 -84.97 -11.54
N LEU A 12 -7.52 -84.51 -12.63
CA LEU A 12 -7.57 -84.99 -14.04
C LEU A 12 -6.77 -83.99 -14.95
N ARG A 13 -5.71 -84.42 -15.69
CA ARG A 13 -5.68 -84.79 -17.14
C ARG A 13 -5.97 -83.59 -18.09
N LEU A 14 -5.25 -83.27 -19.18
CA LEU A 14 -4.48 -84.01 -20.19
C LEU A 14 -3.70 -82.95 -21.04
N ASN A 15 -2.42 -83.17 -21.41
CA ASN A 15 -1.86 -83.39 -22.76
C ASN A 15 -1.71 -82.27 -23.83
N ARG A 16 -0.55 -82.38 -24.51
CA ARG A 16 -0.10 -81.96 -25.87
C ARG A 16 0.63 -80.61 -26.02
N THR A 17 1.90 -80.49 -26.44
CA THR A 17 2.76 -81.05 -27.54
C THR A 17 2.80 -80.15 -28.79
N ALA A 18 4.03 -79.98 -29.36
CA ALA A 18 4.40 -79.61 -30.74
C ALA A 18 4.33 -78.12 -31.14
N THR A 19 5.46 -77.42 -31.42
CA THR A 19 6.40 -77.46 -32.58
C THR A 19 5.83 -76.97 -33.92
N LEU A 20 6.44 -75.89 -34.45
CA LEU A 20 6.96 -75.77 -35.83
C LEU A 20 7.75 -74.43 -35.87
N GLU A 21 9.08 -74.43 -35.72
CA GLU A 21 10.12 -74.75 -36.72
C GLU A 21 10.14 -73.76 -37.89
N LYS A 22 11.21 -72.96 -37.99
CA LYS A 22 12.40 -73.13 -38.86
C LYS A 22 12.06 -72.69 -40.29
N LEU A 23 12.87 -71.87 -40.94
CA LEU A 23 14.13 -72.19 -41.62
C LEU A 23 14.69 -70.81 -42.07
N GLU A 24 15.96 -70.48 -42.20
CA GLU A 24 17.22 -71.23 -42.21
C GLU A 24 18.34 -70.19 -42.35
N ASP A 25 19.50 -70.47 -41.76
CA ASP A 25 20.78 -70.01 -42.28
C ASP A 25 20.90 -70.37 -43.77
N ARG A 26 21.58 -69.52 -44.58
CA ARG A 26 22.64 -69.93 -45.53
C ARG A 26 22.96 -68.82 -46.54
N LEU A 27 24.22 -68.39 -46.49
CA LEU A 27 25.19 -68.23 -47.58
C LEU A 27 24.85 -67.49 -48.91
N PRO A 28 25.89 -66.96 -49.58
CA PRO A 28 25.85 -65.82 -50.49
C PRO A 28 25.85 -66.26 -51.97
N PHE A 29 26.17 -65.31 -52.87
CA PHE A 29 26.25 -65.37 -54.35
C PHE A 29 24.94 -65.05 -55.06
N ALA A 30 24.89 -63.87 -55.69
CA ALA A 30 25.19 -63.65 -57.12
C ALA A 30 23.92 -63.90 -57.94
N VAL A 31 23.54 -63.05 -58.88
CA VAL A 31 24.19 -62.76 -60.15
C VAL A 31 23.46 -61.50 -60.63
N ASP A 32 24.19 -60.40 -60.84
CA ASP A 32 24.81 -60.05 -62.11
C ASP A 32 23.82 -59.71 -63.23
N ALA A 33 24.21 -58.66 -63.95
CA ALA A 33 23.74 -58.28 -65.26
C ALA A 33 22.27 -57.82 -65.38
N LEU A 34 22.06 -56.51 -65.22
CA LEU A 34 21.58 -55.74 -66.35
C LEU A 34 22.45 -54.50 -66.55
N SER A 35 23.28 -54.65 -67.58
CA SER A 35 23.83 -53.69 -68.54
C SER A 35 24.51 -52.44 -67.97
N GLU A 36 25.83 -52.35 -68.05
CA GLU A 36 26.52 -51.75 -69.22
C GLU A 36 25.97 -50.33 -69.46
N SER A 37 26.65 -49.27 -69.04
CA SER A 37 27.90 -48.84 -69.68
C SER A 37 27.85 -49.01 -71.20
N VAL A 38 26.71 -48.69 -71.82
CA VAL A 38 26.62 -48.49 -73.26
C VAL A 38 27.33 -47.18 -73.60
N ALA A 39 28.55 -47.39 -74.10
CA ALA A 39 29.22 -46.66 -75.17
C ALA A 39 29.76 -45.25 -74.86
N LEU A 40 31.00 -45.23 -74.36
CA LEU A 40 32.00 -44.30 -74.88
C LEU A 40 32.24 -44.65 -76.37
N LEU A 41 31.94 -43.67 -77.23
CA LEU A 41 32.52 -43.41 -78.55
C LEU A 41 32.31 -44.45 -79.69
N LEU A 42 32.43 -43.92 -80.92
CA LEU A 42 32.51 -44.54 -82.25
C LEU A 42 31.16 -44.44 -83.04
N ASP A 43 31.00 -43.75 -84.18
CA ASP A 43 31.98 -43.42 -85.24
C ASP A 43 31.56 -42.33 -86.28
N SER A 44 32.60 -41.61 -86.77
CA SER A 44 32.92 -41.04 -88.13
C SER A 44 31.96 -40.17 -88.98
N GLU A 45 32.10 -38.83 -89.15
CA GLU A 45 33.00 -37.80 -88.55
C GLU A 45 32.25 -36.80 -87.59
N PRO A 46 31.56 -37.24 -86.52
CA PRO A 46 30.25 -36.68 -86.21
C PRO A 46 29.95 -35.28 -85.69
N PHE A 47 29.58 -34.34 -86.54
CA PHE A 47 28.39 -33.46 -86.44
C PHE A 47 27.82 -32.95 -85.09
N ALA A 48 27.88 -31.62 -84.98
CA ALA A 48 26.96 -30.63 -84.37
C ALA A 48 25.47 -31.05 -84.17
N PRO A 49 24.63 -30.40 -83.31
CA PRO A 49 24.66 -28.98 -82.92
C PRO A 49 24.32 -28.64 -81.44
N THR A 50 24.79 -27.50 -80.96
CA THR A 50 24.38 -26.88 -79.68
C THR A 50 22.95 -26.34 -79.75
N VAL A 51 22.05 -26.90 -78.93
CA VAL A 51 20.79 -26.27 -78.52
C VAL A 51 20.84 -26.12 -76.99
N GLU A 52 20.80 -24.87 -76.52
CA GLU A 52 20.84 -24.51 -75.10
C GLU A 52 19.59 -25.01 -74.35
N ALA A 53 19.80 -25.77 -73.26
CA ALA A 53 18.75 -26.11 -72.31
C ALA A 53 19.22 -25.87 -70.86
N ARG A 54 18.88 -24.66 -70.38
CA ARG A 54 18.52 -24.24 -69.01
C ARG A 54 18.99 -25.13 -67.84
N ALA A 55 19.95 -24.61 -67.07
CA ALA A 55 20.36 -25.17 -65.78
C ALA A 55 19.25 -25.08 -64.72
N ILE A 56 18.97 -26.19 -64.04
CA ILE A 56 18.22 -26.24 -62.78
C ILE A 56 19.25 -26.29 -61.62
N PRO A 57 19.23 -25.38 -60.64
CA PRO A 57 20.20 -25.40 -59.55
C PRO A 57 19.92 -26.55 -58.58
N LYS A 58 20.95 -27.32 -58.22
CA LYS A 58 20.90 -28.29 -57.12
C LYS A 58 20.72 -27.56 -55.79
N THR A 59 19.59 -27.80 -55.10
CA THR A 59 19.35 -27.31 -53.74
C THR A 59 20.24 -28.03 -52.73
N LYS A 60 21.06 -27.27 -52.01
CA LYS A 60 21.85 -27.72 -50.86
C LYS A 60 20.90 -28.19 -49.77
N ALA A 61 21.00 -29.45 -49.34
CA ALA A 61 20.16 -29.99 -48.26
C ALA A 61 20.24 -29.07 -47.03
N ALA A 62 19.09 -28.62 -46.52
CA ALA A 62 19.00 -27.75 -45.36
C ALA A 62 19.62 -28.46 -44.14
N ALA A 63 20.52 -27.79 -43.43
CA ALA A 63 21.06 -28.29 -42.18
C ALA A 63 19.92 -28.55 -41.20
N LYS A 64 19.90 -29.74 -40.58
CA LYS A 64 18.87 -30.12 -39.62
C LYS A 64 18.95 -29.20 -38.39
N ASN A 65 17.89 -28.43 -38.14
CA ASN A 65 17.75 -27.50 -37.00
C ASN A 65 18.03 -28.22 -35.67
N LYS A 66 18.86 -27.61 -34.80
CA LYS A 66 19.20 -28.15 -33.48
C LYS A 66 18.48 -27.37 -32.39
N PRO A 67 18.22 -27.97 -31.21
CA PRO A 67 17.62 -27.21 -30.12
C PRO A 67 18.61 -26.17 -29.56
N PRO A 68 18.10 -25.05 -29.01
CA PRO A 68 18.93 -24.00 -28.45
C PRO A 68 19.70 -24.50 -27.20
N ALA A 69 20.80 -23.82 -26.87
CA ALA A 69 21.60 -24.07 -25.67
C ALA A 69 21.87 -22.77 -24.90
N ILE A 70 22.17 -22.87 -23.60
CA ILE A 70 22.60 -21.71 -22.80
C ILE A 70 24.11 -21.53 -22.94
N ALA A 71 24.53 -20.42 -23.52
CA ALA A 71 25.94 -20.03 -23.66
C ALA A 71 26.48 -19.35 -22.40
N LYS A 72 25.67 -18.49 -21.76
CA LYS A 72 26.01 -17.82 -20.50
C LYS A 72 24.81 -17.79 -19.56
N ALA A 73 24.96 -18.38 -18.39
CA ALA A 73 23.93 -18.40 -17.35
C ALA A 73 24.05 -17.15 -16.43
N PRO A 74 22.97 -16.72 -15.76
CA PRO A 74 23.01 -15.65 -14.78
C PRO A 74 23.63 -16.12 -13.46
N ASN A 75 24.35 -15.23 -12.76
CA ASN A 75 24.89 -15.55 -11.44
C ASN A 75 23.81 -15.32 -10.36
N VAL A 76 23.27 -16.42 -9.84
CA VAL A 76 22.21 -16.43 -8.81
C VAL A 76 22.68 -16.99 -7.46
N SER A 77 23.99 -17.07 -7.24
CA SER A 77 24.57 -17.66 -6.03
C SER A 77 24.47 -16.77 -4.78
N LYS A 78 24.38 -15.45 -4.96
CA LYS A 78 24.27 -14.48 -3.87
C LYS A 78 22.82 -14.27 -3.46
N ALA A 79 22.62 -14.02 -2.16
CA ALA A 79 21.33 -13.59 -1.64
C ALA A 79 20.95 -12.22 -2.22
N ILE A 80 19.69 -12.08 -2.64
CA ILE A 80 19.13 -10.83 -3.11
C ILE A 80 18.57 -10.09 -1.89
N THR A 81 19.09 -8.90 -1.62
CA THR A 81 18.72 -8.07 -0.46
C THR A 81 17.81 -6.89 -0.83
N THR A 82 17.48 -6.74 -2.11
CA THR A 82 16.62 -5.69 -2.67
C THR A 82 15.28 -6.28 -3.13
N SER A 83 14.30 -5.43 -3.43
CA SER A 83 13.03 -5.85 -4.02
C SER A 83 13.13 -6.21 -5.51
N LYS A 84 14.27 -5.91 -6.15
CA LYS A 84 14.52 -6.15 -7.57
C LYS A 84 15.89 -6.77 -7.82
N THR A 85 15.99 -7.64 -8.82
CA THR A 85 17.29 -8.13 -9.33
C THR A 85 17.26 -8.23 -10.86
N LYS A 86 18.38 -7.88 -11.52
CA LYS A 86 18.55 -8.12 -12.95
C LYS A 86 19.10 -9.53 -13.19
N LEU A 87 18.50 -10.27 -14.11
CA LEU A 87 19.05 -11.51 -14.65
C LEU A 87 19.40 -11.33 -16.12
N SER A 88 20.62 -11.74 -16.48
CA SER A 88 21.12 -11.71 -17.85
C SER A 88 21.55 -13.12 -18.25
N VAL A 89 20.99 -13.62 -19.35
CA VAL A 89 21.25 -14.94 -19.93
C VAL A 89 21.59 -14.77 -21.40
N LEU A 90 22.48 -15.60 -21.93
CA LEU A 90 22.77 -15.66 -23.36
C LEU A 90 22.52 -17.07 -23.87
N GLY A 91 21.59 -17.20 -24.82
CA GLY A 91 21.37 -18.41 -25.60
C GLY A 91 22.30 -18.50 -26.81
N LYS A 92 22.47 -19.71 -27.35
CA LYS A 92 23.11 -19.97 -28.64
C LYS A 92 22.32 -21.02 -29.40
N ASP A 93 22.32 -20.90 -30.71
CA ASP A 93 21.53 -21.71 -31.62
C ASP A 93 22.13 -21.67 -33.04
N ASP A 94 21.91 -22.68 -33.86
CA ASP A 94 22.37 -22.69 -35.26
C ASP A 94 21.63 -21.68 -36.13
N GLY A 95 20.42 -21.25 -35.74
CA GLY A 95 19.67 -20.15 -36.34
C GLY A 95 20.13 -18.75 -35.93
N GLY A 96 21.01 -18.64 -34.92
CA GLY A 96 21.50 -17.39 -34.34
C GLY A 96 20.69 -16.88 -33.13
N GLU A 97 21.35 -16.19 -32.21
CA GLU A 97 20.75 -15.76 -30.92
C GLU A 97 19.58 -14.80 -31.07
N SER A 98 19.63 -13.88 -32.05
CA SER A 98 18.58 -12.87 -32.26
C SER A 98 17.22 -13.45 -32.62
N LYS A 99 17.17 -14.73 -33.05
CA LYS A 99 15.93 -15.45 -33.38
C LYS A 99 15.38 -16.27 -32.20
N LEU A 100 16.01 -16.20 -31.03
CA LEU A 100 15.56 -16.91 -29.83
C LEU A 100 14.53 -16.09 -29.05
N THR A 101 13.54 -16.79 -28.52
CA THR A 101 12.55 -16.22 -27.59
C THR A 101 12.82 -16.76 -26.19
N TYR A 102 12.94 -15.84 -25.22
CA TYR A 102 13.19 -16.17 -23.81
C TYR A 102 11.89 -16.03 -23.02
N ASN A 103 11.40 -17.13 -22.48
CA ASN A 103 10.19 -17.19 -21.66
C ASN A 103 10.56 -17.58 -20.23
N TRP A 104 10.32 -16.66 -19.30
CA TRP A 104 10.46 -16.84 -17.87
C TRP A 104 9.12 -17.19 -17.23
N GLN A 105 9.13 -18.21 -16.38
CA GLN A 105 7.95 -18.67 -15.63
C GLN A 105 8.31 -18.85 -14.16
N VAL A 106 7.41 -18.44 -13.27
CA VAL A 106 7.54 -18.71 -11.83
C VAL A 106 7.09 -20.15 -11.60
N LEU A 107 8.01 -20.99 -11.10
CA LEU A 107 7.71 -22.37 -10.75
C LEU A 107 7.22 -22.49 -9.30
N SER A 108 7.82 -21.71 -8.40
CA SER A 108 7.36 -21.62 -7.01
C SER A 108 7.77 -20.30 -6.38
N ALA A 109 6.92 -19.77 -5.52
CA ALA A 109 7.16 -18.59 -4.69
C ALA A 109 6.85 -18.91 -3.21
N PRO A 110 7.38 -18.11 -2.26
CA PRO A 110 6.93 -18.14 -0.87
C PRO A 110 5.42 -17.88 -0.77
N ARG A 111 4.79 -18.33 0.31
CA ARG A 111 3.35 -18.07 0.56
C ARG A 111 3.05 -16.56 0.50
N ASN A 112 2.11 -16.19 -0.35
CA ASN A 112 1.72 -14.81 -0.67
C ASN A 112 2.86 -13.96 -1.27
N GLY A 113 3.86 -14.60 -1.89
CA GLY A 113 4.92 -13.92 -2.64
C GLY A 113 4.62 -13.94 -4.14
N SER A 114 5.00 -12.88 -4.83
CA SER A 114 4.91 -12.75 -6.29
C SER A 114 6.28 -12.43 -6.90
N VAL A 115 6.41 -12.68 -8.21
CA VAL A 115 7.53 -12.19 -9.05
C VAL A 115 6.95 -11.71 -10.37
N SER A 116 7.35 -10.52 -10.80
CA SER A 116 7.09 -10.01 -12.16
C SER A 116 8.40 -9.83 -12.93
N PHE A 117 8.30 -9.82 -14.26
CA PHE A 117 9.44 -9.69 -15.18
C PHE A 117 9.25 -8.44 -16.04
N SER A 118 10.27 -7.59 -16.12
CA SER A 118 10.20 -6.37 -16.96
C SER A 118 10.14 -6.66 -18.46
N ALA A 119 10.69 -7.81 -18.88
CA ALA A 119 10.59 -8.33 -20.23
C ALA A 119 10.39 -9.85 -20.16
N ASN A 120 9.44 -10.36 -20.96
CA ASN A 120 9.16 -11.79 -21.08
C ASN A 120 8.65 -12.13 -22.49
N ASN A 121 8.74 -13.41 -22.89
CA ASN A 121 8.24 -13.94 -24.16
C ASN A 121 8.79 -13.24 -25.42
N THR A 122 9.99 -12.68 -25.34
CA THR A 122 10.66 -11.98 -26.45
C THR A 122 12.17 -12.25 -26.41
N ASN A 123 12.90 -11.83 -27.44
CA ASN A 123 14.37 -11.87 -27.40
C ASN A 123 14.94 -10.94 -26.30
N ALA A 124 14.32 -9.79 -26.08
CA ALA A 124 14.75 -8.80 -25.08
C ALA A 124 14.80 -9.37 -23.65
N ALA A 125 13.95 -10.37 -23.34
CA ALA A 125 13.90 -11.05 -22.05
C ALA A 125 15.17 -11.86 -21.68
N LYS A 126 16.16 -11.93 -22.57
CA LYS A 126 17.54 -12.32 -22.23
C LYS A 126 18.17 -11.42 -21.18
N ASN A 127 17.70 -10.17 -21.08
CA ASN A 127 17.96 -9.26 -19.98
C ASN A 127 16.62 -8.86 -19.35
N THR A 128 16.33 -9.35 -18.14
CA THR A 128 15.07 -9.06 -17.45
C THR A 128 15.31 -8.64 -16.01
N VAL A 129 14.50 -7.71 -15.52
CA VAL A 129 14.47 -7.33 -14.11
C VAL A 129 13.32 -8.05 -13.44
N LEU A 130 13.64 -8.86 -12.43
CA LEU A 130 12.68 -9.52 -11.58
C LEU A 130 12.32 -8.57 -10.44
N THR A 131 11.03 -8.35 -10.22
CA THR A 131 10.52 -7.61 -9.05
C THR A 131 9.79 -8.58 -8.14
N PHE A 132 10.24 -8.68 -6.89
CA PHE A 132 9.69 -9.58 -5.87
C PHE A 132 8.66 -8.86 -5.00
N GLY A 133 7.62 -9.56 -4.59
CA GLY A 133 6.66 -9.07 -3.60
C GLY A 133 6.99 -9.46 -2.16
N LYS A 134 7.98 -10.34 -1.93
CA LYS A 134 8.28 -10.89 -0.60
C LYS A 134 9.69 -11.48 -0.50
N ALA A 135 10.21 -11.57 0.72
CA ALA A 135 11.40 -12.37 0.99
C ALA A 135 11.09 -13.88 0.96
N GLY A 136 12.07 -14.67 0.55
CA GLY A 136 12.01 -16.13 0.59
C GLY A 136 12.68 -16.80 -0.60
N GLN A 137 12.36 -18.09 -0.77
CA GLN A 137 12.91 -18.92 -1.83
C GLN A 137 11.99 -18.92 -3.05
N TYR A 138 12.54 -18.58 -4.21
CA TYR A 138 11.85 -18.61 -5.47
C TYR A 138 12.51 -19.61 -6.41
N ARG A 139 11.70 -20.26 -7.25
CA ARG A 139 12.17 -21.04 -8.38
C ARG A 139 11.56 -20.45 -9.64
N VAL A 140 12.41 -20.13 -10.61
CA VAL A 140 11.99 -19.65 -11.92
C VAL A 140 12.55 -20.57 -13.00
N ASN A 141 11.75 -20.85 -14.01
CA ASN A 141 12.16 -21.55 -15.21
C ASN A 141 12.38 -20.54 -16.32
N LEU A 142 13.51 -20.68 -17.02
CA LEU A 142 13.73 -20.04 -18.32
C LEU A 142 13.57 -21.12 -19.39
N THR A 143 12.67 -20.90 -20.34
CA THR A 143 12.56 -21.67 -21.58
C THR A 143 13.00 -20.81 -22.74
N VAL A 144 14.07 -21.23 -23.42
CA VAL A 144 14.55 -20.61 -24.66
C VAL A 144 14.02 -21.42 -25.83
N THR A 145 13.33 -20.77 -26.76
CA THR A 145 12.71 -21.41 -27.94
C THR A 145 13.34 -20.83 -29.21
N ASP A 146 13.71 -21.69 -30.16
CA ASP A 146 14.17 -21.26 -31.48
C ASP A 146 12.99 -20.98 -32.44
N LYS A 147 13.28 -20.54 -33.67
CA LYS A 147 12.25 -20.30 -34.69
C LYS A 147 11.57 -21.60 -35.17
N GLY A 148 12.24 -22.74 -35.05
CA GLY A 148 11.72 -24.08 -35.40
C GLY A 148 10.83 -24.69 -34.32
N GLY A 149 10.67 -24.04 -33.17
CA GLY A 149 9.88 -24.51 -32.04
C GLY A 149 10.61 -25.45 -31.08
N LEU A 150 11.90 -25.75 -31.29
CA LEU A 150 12.70 -26.54 -30.36
C LEU A 150 13.08 -25.71 -29.13
N LYS A 151 13.19 -26.36 -27.97
CA LYS A 151 13.25 -25.69 -26.67
C LYS A 151 14.37 -26.21 -25.79
N LYS A 152 14.90 -25.31 -24.95
CA LYS A 152 15.74 -25.64 -23.80
C LYS A 152 15.21 -24.95 -22.56
N THR A 153 14.96 -25.73 -21.51
CA THR A 153 14.50 -25.21 -20.21
C THR A 153 15.57 -25.36 -19.14
N VAL A 154 15.76 -24.33 -18.32
CA VAL A 154 16.68 -24.31 -17.17
C VAL A 154 15.98 -23.69 -15.97
N SER A 155 16.15 -24.28 -14.79
CA SER A 155 15.60 -23.76 -13.53
C SER A 155 16.65 -23.01 -12.71
N TYR A 156 16.29 -21.84 -12.20
CA TYR A 156 17.10 -21.06 -11.26
C TYR A 156 16.43 -21.01 -9.89
N ARG A 157 17.26 -21.11 -8.83
CA ARG A 157 16.84 -20.90 -7.44
C ARG A 157 17.30 -19.52 -7.01
N LEU A 158 16.37 -18.68 -6.57
CA LEU A 158 16.65 -17.32 -6.13
C LEU A 158 16.33 -17.21 -4.64
N ARG A 159 17.30 -16.77 -3.85
CA ARG A 159 17.14 -16.54 -2.42
C ARG A 159 17.02 -15.05 -2.16
N VAL A 160 15.80 -14.58 -1.91
CA VAL A 160 15.54 -13.21 -1.47
C VAL A 160 15.53 -13.19 0.05
N VAL A 161 16.37 -12.35 0.65
CA VAL A 161 16.53 -12.29 2.11
C VAL A 161 15.90 -11.02 2.63
N ALA A 162 15.01 -11.16 3.61
CA ALA A 162 14.42 -10.03 4.32
C ALA A 162 15.56 -9.18 4.91
N THR A 163 15.67 -7.95 4.44
CA THR A 163 16.77 -7.05 4.79
C THR A 163 16.17 -5.79 5.38
N LEU A 164 16.59 -5.43 6.60
CA LEU A 164 16.13 -4.23 7.28
C LEU A 164 16.33 -3.01 6.38
N SER A 165 15.24 -2.36 6.02
CA SER A 165 15.22 -1.20 5.12
C SER A 165 14.79 0.07 5.83
N SER A 166 13.92 -0.03 6.84
CA SER A 166 13.46 1.12 7.62
C SER A 166 13.08 0.72 9.05
N ILE A 167 12.92 1.71 9.93
CA ILE A 167 12.36 1.54 11.27
C ILE A 167 11.13 2.43 11.37
N GLU A 168 9.97 1.83 11.58
CA GLU A 168 8.72 2.54 11.87
C GLU A 168 8.66 2.84 13.37
N LEU A 169 8.45 4.11 13.72
CA LEU A 169 8.26 4.59 15.09
C LEU A 169 6.78 4.90 15.32
N THR A 170 6.25 4.48 16.47
CA THR A 170 4.88 4.79 16.89
C THR A 170 4.89 5.27 18.35
N PRO A 171 4.19 6.37 18.69
CA PRO A 171 3.49 7.30 17.78
C PRO A 171 4.45 8.00 16.80
N SER A 172 3.96 8.73 15.80
CA SER A 172 4.80 9.51 14.84
C SER A 172 5.14 10.91 15.36
N GLU A 173 4.37 11.41 16.33
CA GLU A 173 4.64 12.59 17.15
C GLU A 173 4.10 12.34 18.56
N SER A 174 4.75 12.90 19.59
CA SER A 174 4.25 12.75 20.96
C SER A 174 4.63 13.94 21.85
N THR A 175 3.71 14.29 22.74
CA THR A 175 3.90 15.19 23.87
C THR A 175 3.89 14.38 25.18
N ALA A 176 4.65 14.82 26.18
CA ALA A 176 4.61 14.26 27.53
C ALA A 176 4.87 15.32 28.57
N GLU A 177 4.25 15.22 29.74
CA GLU A 177 4.58 16.11 30.86
C GLU A 177 5.89 15.68 31.55
N ILE A 178 6.58 16.62 32.20
CA ILE A 178 7.71 16.33 33.10
C ILE A 178 7.31 15.24 34.10
N GLY A 179 8.19 14.23 34.24
CA GLY A 179 7.98 13.11 35.15
C GLY A 179 7.04 12.02 34.63
N SER A 180 6.35 12.23 33.50
CA SER A 180 5.52 11.19 32.87
C SER A 180 6.36 10.10 32.18
N SER A 181 5.70 9.02 31.79
CA SER A 181 6.30 7.95 30.99
C SER A 181 5.51 7.76 29.70
N VAL A 182 6.22 7.65 28.58
CA VAL A 182 5.62 7.41 27.25
C VAL A 182 6.26 6.17 26.64
N LYS A 183 5.43 5.31 26.07
CA LYS A 183 5.89 4.10 25.39
C LYS A 183 6.00 4.33 23.89
N PHE A 184 7.22 4.31 23.39
CA PHE A 184 7.53 4.27 21.97
C PHE A 184 7.64 2.81 21.50
N LYS A 185 7.09 2.52 20.33
CA LYS A 185 7.32 1.26 19.62
C LYS A 185 8.22 1.54 18.44
N ALA A 186 9.25 0.71 18.27
CA ALA A 186 10.09 0.69 17.07
C ALA A 186 9.94 -0.67 16.40
N GLN A 187 9.48 -0.68 15.15
CA GLN A 187 9.35 -1.88 14.33
C GLN A 187 10.31 -1.77 13.15
N GLY A 188 11.31 -2.65 13.09
CA GLY A 188 12.10 -2.78 11.87
C GLY A 188 11.24 -3.34 10.74
N LEU A 189 11.32 -2.75 9.55
CA LEU A 189 10.64 -3.20 8.35
C LEU A 189 11.68 -3.63 7.30
N ASP A 190 11.38 -4.70 6.58
CA ASP A 190 12.20 -5.17 5.47
C ASP A 190 11.98 -4.34 4.19
N GLN A 191 12.67 -4.69 3.11
CA GLN A 191 12.58 -3.99 1.81
C GLN A 191 11.21 -4.07 1.12
N PHE A 192 10.25 -4.80 1.72
CA PHE A 192 8.88 -4.95 1.26
C PHE A 192 7.87 -4.33 2.26
N GLY A 193 8.35 -3.66 3.31
CA GLY A 193 7.53 -3.10 4.37
C GLY A 193 7.00 -4.13 5.38
N ASN A 194 7.51 -5.37 5.37
CA ASN A 194 7.10 -6.37 6.34
C ASN A 194 7.91 -6.27 7.64
N PRO A 195 7.30 -6.52 8.81
CA PRO A 195 8.00 -6.57 10.09
C PRO A 195 9.17 -7.57 10.08
N ILE A 196 10.38 -7.10 10.42
CA ILE A 196 11.56 -7.92 10.65
C ILE A 196 12.11 -7.71 12.06
N ARG A 197 12.50 -8.82 12.71
CA ARG A 197 13.11 -8.77 14.03
C ARG A 197 14.43 -8.01 13.97
N SER A 198 14.48 -6.88 14.66
CA SER A 198 15.61 -5.96 14.66
C SER A 198 16.05 -5.66 16.09
N ARG A 199 17.35 -5.48 16.31
CA ARG A 199 17.87 -5.07 17.62
C ARG A 199 17.86 -3.55 17.69
N ILE A 200 16.80 -3.01 18.29
CA ILE A 200 16.65 -1.57 18.44
C ILE A 200 17.52 -1.06 19.58
N THR A 201 18.34 -0.07 19.27
CA THR A 201 19.05 0.77 20.22
C THR A 201 18.39 2.13 20.22
N TRP A 202 18.06 2.64 21.40
CA TRP A 202 17.43 3.94 21.56
C TRP A 202 18.45 4.98 22.01
N LYS A 203 18.32 6.19 21.48
CA LYS A 203 19.05 7.38 21.92
C LYS A 203 18.05 8.47 22.25
N VAL A 204 18.20 9.05 23.44
CA VAL A 204 17.38 10.16 23.92
C VAL A 204 18.29 11.27 24.45
N PRO A 205 18.03 12.56 24.14
CA PRO A 205 18.85 13.67 24.62
C PRO A 205 18.67 13.90 26.12
N THR A 206 17.52 13.52 26.68
CA THR A 206 17.15 13.69 28.08
C THR A 206 16.22 12.56 28.55
N GLY A 207 16.17 12.33 29.87
CA GLY A 207 15.44 11.23 30.49
C GLY A 207 16.14 9.87 30.29
N LYS A 208 15.40 8.78 30.49
CA LYS A 208 15.88 7.42 30.21
C LYS A 208 14.84 6.68 29.39
N ILE A 209 15.30 5.93 28.39
CA ILE A 209 14.43 5.04 27.62
C ILE A 209 14.88 3.59 27.80
N SER A 210 13.93 2.72 28.12
CA SER A 210 14.21 1.30 28.25
C SER A 210 14.47 0.66 26.88
N SER A 211 15.06 -0.53 26.86
CA SER A 211 15.16 -1.34 25.65
C SER A 211 13.79 -1.71 25.05
N SER A 212 12.73 -1.69 25.87
CA SER A 212 11.34 -1.88 25.45
C SER A 212 10.65 -0.61 24.94
N GLY A 213 11.40 0.50 24.80
CA GLY A 213 10.91 1.77 24.27
C GLY A 213 10.09 2.60 25.26
N VAL A 214 10.09 2.24 26.55
CA VAL A 214 9.44 3.06 27.58
C VAL A 214 10.39 4.19 27.95
N TRP A 215 10.08 5.38 27.47
CA TRP A 215 10.71 6.61 27.90
C TRP A 215 10.14 7.02 29.26
N THR A 216 11.02 7.43 30.16
CA THR A 216 10.73 7.88 31.52
C THR A 216 11.37 9.25 31.74
N GLY A 217 10.54 10.15 32.27
CA GLY A 217 10.70 11.60 32.42
C GLY A 217 12.11 12.19 32.46
N SER A 218 12.30 13.19 31.61
CA SER A 218 13.24 14.31 31.74
C SER A 218 12.85 15.23 32.90
N THR A 219 13.81 15.88 33.56
CA THR A 219 13.56 16.99 34.52
C THR A 219 13.42 18.35 33.85
N LYS A 220 13.55 18.41 32.52
CA LYS A 220 13.48 19.64 31.72
C LYS A 220 12.45 19.52 30.60
N ALA A 221 11.59 20.53 30.48
CA ALA A 221 10.73 20.73 29.32
C ALA A 221 11.55 21.14 28.08
N GLY A 222 10.99 20.91 26.89
CA GLY A 222 11.62 21.26 25.62
C GLY A 222 11.25 20.29 24.49
N LYS A 223 11.71 20.61 23.28
CA LYS A 223 11.62 19.71 22.11
C LYS A 223 12.87 18.85 22.01
N PHE A 224 12.68 17.56 21.86
CA PHE A 224 13.74 16.57 21.80
C PHE A 224 13.54 15.65 20.59
N VAL A 225 14.62 14.98 20.20
CA VAL A 225 14.58 13.97 19.16
C VAL A 225 14.91 12.62 19.77
N ILE A 226 13.92 11.72 19.82
CA ILE A 226 14.17 10.32 20.17
C ILE A 226 14.58 9.61 18.89
N GLN A 227 15.66 8.85 18.96
CA GLN A 227 16.18 8.08 17.84
C GLN A 227 16.16 6.59 18.18
N ALA A 228 15.52 5.79 17.33
CA ALA A 228 15.68 4.34 17.31
C ALA A 228 16.66 3.98 16.20
N SER A 229 17.54 3.00 16.44
CA SER A 229 18.52 2.57 15.45
C SER A 229 18.76 1.07 15.52
N SER A 230 19.07 0.46 14.38
CA SER A 230 19.51 -0.93 14.28
C SER A 230 20.59 -1.00 13.19
N GLY A 231 21.85 -1.05 13.61
CA GLY A 231 22.98 -0.88 12.70
C GLY A 231 23.01 0.56 12.14
N LYS A 232 23.10 0.69 10.80
CA LYS A 232 23.13 1.99 10.11
C LYS A 232 21.74 2.60 9.87
N ILE A 233 20.67 1.80 10.00
CA ILE A 233 19.30 2.27 9.81
C ILE A 233 18.83 2.94 11.10
N SER A 234 18.35 4.17 11.00
CA SER A 234 17.78 4.91 12.13
C SER A 234 16.46 5.56 11.74
N SER A 235 15.61 5.79 12.74
CA SER A 235 14.39 6.56 12.63
C SER A 235 14.32 7.52 13.82
N ARG A 236 13.75 8.71 13.58
CA ARG A 236 13.72 9.81 14.54
C ARG A 236 12.30 10.30 14.70
N ILE A 237 11.94 10.64 15.93
CA ILE A 237 10.68 11.27 16.26
C ILE A 237 10.92 12.55 17.05
N ASN A 238 10.19 13.60 16.66
CA ASN A 238 10.08 14.81 17.44
C ASN A 238 9.19 14.53 18.66
N PHE A 239 9.73 14.80 19.83
CA PHE A 239 9.10 14.54 21.11
C PHE A 239 9.17 15.77 21.99
N SER A 240 8.03 16.31 22.39
CA SER A 240 7.97 17.51 23.23
C SER A 240 7.71 17.10 24.67
N VAL A 241 8.61 17.47 25.59
CA VAL A 241 8.31 17.40 27.02
C VAL A 241 7.79 18.76 27.46
N THR A 242 6.57 18.80 27.96
CA THR A 242 5.96 20.00 28.53
C THR A 242 6.18 20.02 30.03
N ASN A 243 6.20 21.20 30.65
CA ASN A 243 6.08 21.24 32.10
C ASN A 243 4.77 20.55 32.49
N LYS A 244 4.77 19.81 33.61
CA LYS A 244 3.50 19.46 34.23
C LYS A 244 2.75 20.78 34.44
N PRO A 245 1.54 20.96 33.89
CA PRO A 245 0.77 22.17 34.12
C PRO A 245 0.71 22.40 35.64
N PRO A 246 1.00 23.61 36.15
CA PRO A 246 0.72 23.89 37.54
C PRO A 246 -0.74 23.50 37.78
N ALA A 247 -1.00 22.74 38.85
CA ALA A 247 -2.38 22.49 39.26
C ALA A 247 -3.07 23.86 39.30
N PRO A 248 -4.25 24.02 38.67
CA PRO A 248 -4.88 25.32 38.59
C PRO A 248 -4.98 25.88 40.01
N ASP A 249 -4.29 27.00 40.25
CA ASP A 249 -4.39 27.70 41.51
C ASP A 249 -5.81 28.27 41.58
N PRO A 250 -6.66 27.80 42.51
CA PRO A 250 -8.02 28.30 42.64
C PRO A 250 -8.08 29.82 42.85
N ALA A 251 -6.97 30.44 43.27
CA ALA A 251 -6.88 31.86 43.56
C ALA A 251 -6.43 32.74 42.37
N THR A 252 -5.85 32.19 41.28
CA THR A 252 -5.28 33.01 40.18
C THR A 252 -5.75 32.68 38.77
N THR A 253 -6.41 31.55 38.52
CA THR A 253 -7.07 31.29 37.21
C THR A 253 -8.51 31.77 37.24
N SER A 254 -8.75 33.06 36.98
CA SER A 254 -10.10 33.58 36.78
C SER A 254 -10.67 33.02 35.46
N GLY A 255 -11.36 31.88 35.54
CA GLY A 255 -12.11 31.29 34.43
C GLY A 255 -11.26 30.60 33.34
N VAL A 256 -11.93 30.18 32.27
CA VAL A 256 -11.37 29.39 31.16
C VAL A 256 -10.19 30.08 30.48
N ASN A 257 -10.22 31.41 30.33
CA ASN A 257 -9.12 32.16 29.72
C ASN A 257 -7.79 31.99 30.46
N GLY A 258 -7.80 31.92 31.81
CA GLY A 258 -6.60 31.66 32.60
C GLY A 258 -6.07 30.23 32.40
N LEU A 259 -6.97 29.25 32.25
CA LEU A 259 -6.59 27.88 31.90
C LEU A 259 -5.95 27.83 30.52
N VAL A 260 -6.55 28.48 29.51
CA VAL A 260 -6.01 28.54 28.14
C VAL A 260 -4.60 29.11 28.14
N GLN A 261 -4.35 30.22 28.85
CA GLN A 261 -3.00 30.79 28.95
C GLN A 261 -1.99 29.82 29.58
N THR A 262 -2.42 29.09 30.62
CA THR A 262 -1.60 28.11 31.32
C THR A 262 -1.21 26.95 30.40
N TYR A 263 -2.19 26.36 29.71
CA TYR A 263 -1.97 25.20 28.85
C TYR A 263 -1.31 25.58 27.51
N PHE A 264 -1.51 26.80 27.01
CA PHE A 264 -0.87 27.30 25.79
C PHE A 264 0.59 27.75 26.01
N ALA A 265 1.14 27.63 27.22
CA ALA A 265 2.50 28.08 27.53
C ALA A 265 3.59 27.43 26.64
N ASP A 266 3.31 26.26 26.06
CA ASP A 266 4.21 25.57 25.12
C ASP A 266 4.02 25.99 23.64
N GLY A 267 3.10 26.92 23.39
CA GLY A 267 2.76 27.42 22.06
C GLY A 267 1.75 26.58 21.30
N SER A 268 1.08 25.60 21.92
CA SER A 268 0.00 24.80 21.33
C SER A 268 -1.06 24.39 22.35
N ILE A 269 -2.28 24.07 21.91
CA ILE A 269 -3.27 23.36 22.74
C ILE A 269 -3.42 21.94 22.19
N SER A 270 -2.79 20.99 22.86
CA SER A 270 -2.83 19.57 22.50
C SER A 270 -4.11 18.88 22.99
N ARG A 271 -4.30 17.59 22.65
CA ARG A 271 -5.46 16.81 23.12
C ARG A 271 -5.54 16.76 24.67
N PRO A 272 -4.48 16.39 25.40
CA PRO A 272 -4.48 16.44 26.86
C PRO A 272 -4.86 17.82 27.43
N ASP A 273 -4.32 18.89 26.83
CA ASP A 273 -4.59 20.27 27.27
C ASP A 273 -6.07 20.61 27.13
N MET A 274 -6.66 20.32 25.96
CA MET A 274 -8.08 20.58 25.70
C MET A 274 -8.98 19.78 26.65
N ILE A 275 -8.65 18.50 26.91
CA ILE A 275 -9.38 17.67 27.88
C ILE A 275 -9.31 18.30 29.28
N ASN A 276 -8.13 18.74 29.70
CA ASN A 276 -7.93 19.36 31.01
C ASN A 276 -8.69 20.69 31.12
N ILE A 277 -8.64 21.56 30.10
CA ILE A 277 -9.42 22.80 30.04
C ILE A 277 -10.90 22.49 30.20
N LEU A 278 -11.46 21.54 29.41
CA LEU A 278 -12.86 21.17 29.49
C LEU A 278 -13.22 20.65 30.90
N ARG A 279 -12.45 19.71 31.46
CA ARG A 279 -12.73 19.16 32.80
C ARG A 279 -12.65 20.21 33.90
N SER A 280 -11.75 21.18 33.79
CA SER A 280 -11.63 22.29 34.74
C SER A 280 -12.76 23.31 34.64
N THR A 281 -13.40 23.46 33.47
CA THR A 281 -14.47 24.45 33.22
C THR A 281 -15.78 24.16 33.97
N GLY A 282 -15.92 23.01 34.63
CA GLY A 282 -17.08 22.70 35.48
C GLY A 282 -16.68 22.28 36.90
N ALA A 283 -15.46 22.62 37.34
CA ALA A 283 -14.92 22.15 38.61
C ALA A 283 -15.67 22.70 39.83
N ASP A 284 -16.37 23.82 39.69
CA ASP A 284 -17.26 24.41 40.70
C ASP A 284 -18.67 23.75 40.73
N GLY A 285 -18.89 22.74 39.88
CA GLY A 285 -20.10 21.93 39.81
C GLY A 285 -20.95 22.15 38.57
N SER A 286 -20.82 23.29 37.88
CA SER A 286 -21.61 23.60 36.68
C SER A 286 -20.93 24.59 35.75
N VAL A 287 -21.10 24.40 34.43
CA VAL A 287 -20.61 25.34 33.43
C VAL A 287 -21.49 26.59 33.39
N ASN A 288 -20.95 27.74 33.72
CA ASN A 288 -21.67 29.01 33.65
C ASN A 288 -21.62 29.67 32.25
N THR A 289 -22.33 30.78 32.07
CA THR A 289 -22.42 31.47 30.77
C THR A 289 -21.07 32.02 30.28
N ALA A 290 -20.25 32.57 31.18
CA ALA A 290 -18.95 33.14 30.82
C ALA A 290 -17.99 32.02 30.36
N GLU A 291 -17.93 30.94 31.13
CA GLU A 291 -17.16 29.74 30.81
C GLU A 291 -17.52 29.12 29.47
N LEU A 292 -18.82 28.96 29.18
CA LEU A 292 -19.28 28.45 27.89
C LEU A 292 -18.87 29.38 26.74
N ASN A 293 -18.93 30.70 26.93
CA ASN A 293 -18.51 31.66 25.91
C ASN A 293 -17.00 31.61 25.69
N ASP A 294 -16.21 31.49 26.74
CA ASP A 294 -14.76 31.35 26.64
C ASP A 294 -14.36 30.04 25.94
N LEU A 295 -15.03 28.92 26.22
CA LEU A 295 -14.83 27.66 25.49
C LEU A 295 -15.15 27.80 23.99
N LYS A 296 -16.27 28.46 23.65
CA LYS A 296 -16.63 28.73 22.26
C LYS A 296 -15.58 29.60 21.57
N ASN A 297 -15.06 30.61 22.27
CA ASN A 297 -14.01 31.47 21.76
C ASN A 297 -12.71 30.71 21.53
N LEU A 298 -12.30 29.84 22.47
CA LEU A 298 -11.13 28.97 22.31
C LEU A 298 -11.23 28.11 21.04
N VAL A 299 -12.35 27.41 20.85
CA VAL A 299 -12.55 26.49 19.72
C VAL A 299 -12.65 27.25 18.39
N ASN A 300 -13.35 28.38 18.35
CA ASN A 300 -13.41 29.23 17.14
C ASN A 300 -12.04 29.80 16.75
N ASN A 301 -11.14 29.99 17.73
CA ASN A 301 -9.78 30.51 17.52
C ASN A 301 -8.71 29.39 17.56
N ALA A 302 -9.08 28.13 17.29
CA ALA A 302 -8.17 26.99 17.35
C ALA A 302 -6.84 27.19 16.58
N ALA A 303 -6.87 27.87 15.42
CA ALA A 303 -5.69 28.16 14.63
C ALA A 303 -4.69 29.07 15.37
N LYS A 304 -5.18 30.09 16.10
CA LYS A 304 -4.37 30.98 16.95
C LYS A 304 -3.60 30.17 18.00
N TYR A 305 -4.23 29.12 18.52
CA TYR A 305 -3.68 28.27 19.56
C TYR A 305 -2.97 27.03 19.02
N LYS A 306 -2.70 26.96 17.71
CA LYS A 306 -2.07 25.81 17.02
C LYS A 306 -2.68 24.46 17.45
N MET A 307 -4.00 24.46 17.69
CA MET A 307 -4.72 23.28 18.12
C MET A 307 -4.83 22.31 16.94
N PRO A 308 -4.42 21.03 17.09
CA PRO A 308 -4.54 20.06 16.02
C PRO A 308 -6.00 19.92 15.55
N ASP A 309 -6.19 19.70 14.25
CA ASP A 309 -7.53 19.72 13.64
C ASP A 309 -8.49 18.71 14.28
N TYR A 310 -8.02 17.50 14.57
CA TYR A 310 -8.81 16.49 15.27
C TYR A 310 -9.22 16.91 16.68
N VAL A 311 -8.38 17.68 17.39
CA VAL A 311 -8.71 18.21 18.73
C VAL A 311 -9.78 19.29 18.62
N LYS A 312 -9.64 20.18 17.63
CA LYS A 312 -10.62 21.22 17.34
C LYS A 312 -12.00 20.62 17.01
N VAL A 313 -12.05 19.62 16.15
CA VAL A 313 -13.31 18.96 15.75
C VAL A 313 -13.98 18.30 16.96
N LEU A 314 -13.25 17.48 17.72
CA LEU A 314 -13.78 16.82 18.92
C LEU A 314 -14.20 17.82 20.00
N ALA A 315 -13.45 18.91 20.20
CA ALA A 315 -13.83 19.98 21.10
C ALA A 315 -15.09 20.71 20.62
N SER A 316 -15.25 20.89 19.31
CA SER A 316 -16.45 21.49 18.73
C SER A 316 -17.69 20.64 19.02
N ASP A 317 -17.57 19.31 18.89
CA ASP A 317 -18.67 18.39 19.16
C ASP A 317 -19.11 18.38 20.65
N VAL A 318 -18.19 18.70 21.57
CA VAL A 318 -18.49 18.94 22.99
C VAL A 318 -19.13 20.30 23.20
N VAL A 319 -18.51 21.37 22.71
CA VAL A 319 -18.81 22.77 23.08
C VAL A 319 -20.00 23.35 22.31
N PHE A 320 -20.09 23.12 21.01
CA PHE A 320 -21.20 23.56 20.17
C PHE A 320 -22.32 22.52 20.09
N GLY A 321 -22.02 21.29 20.55
CA GLY A 321 -22.92 20.17 20.44
C GLY A 321 -22.82 19.47 19.09
N ASN A 322 -23.34 18.25 19.06
CA ASN A 322 -23.39 17.41 17.87
C ASN A 322 -24.69 16.59 17.93
N ARG A 323 -25.26 16.25 16.77
CA ARG A 323 -26.46 15.41 16.65
C ARG A 323 -26.33 14.09 17.41
N ALA A 324 -25.13 13.53 17.49
CA ALA A 324 -24.86 12.28 18.18
C ALA A 324 -24.86 12.42 19.71
N ASN A 325 -24.97 13.64 20.26
CA ASN A 325 -24.97 13.84 21.71
C ASN A 325 -26.34 13.55 22.32
N THR A 326 -26.35 12.87 23.46
CA THR A 326 -27.56 12.67 24.28
C THR A 326 -27.92 13.91 25.11
N VAL A 327 -26.94 14.80 25.34
CA VAL A 327 -27.09 16.10 26.02
C VAL A 327 -26.32 17.17 25.25
N THR A 328 -26.81 18.41 25.24
CA THR A 328 -26.05 19.53 24.65
C THR A 328 -25.49 20.40 25.76
N LEU A 329 -24.21 20.77 25.66
CA LEU A 329 -23.59 21.67 26.63
C LEU A 329 -24.24 23.05 26.56
N LYS A 330 -24.66 23.57 27.71
CA LYS A 330 -25.27 24.90 27.85
C LYS A 330 -24.92 25.49 29.20
N ALA A 331 -25.15 26.79 29.37
CA ALA A 331 -25.03 27.41 30.68
C ALA A 331 -25.95 26.70 31.69
N GLY A 332 -25.41 26.39 32.87
CA GLY A 332 -26.03 25.56 33.90
C GLY A 332 -25.88 24.04 33.69
N SER A 333 -25.21 23.58 32.64
CA SER A 333 -24.88 22.15 32.50
C SER A 333 -23.98 21.70 33.65
N SER A 334 -24.28 20.53 34.23
CA SER A 334 -23.47 20.01 35.33
C SER A 334 -22.10 19.51 34.86
N ALA A 335 -21.13 19.44 35.78
CA ALA A 335 -19.84 18.82 35.52
C ALA A 335 -19.98 17.38 34.98
N ALA A 336 -20.98 16.62 35.45
CA ALA A 336 -21.26 15.27 34.98
C ALA A 336 -21.74 15.23 33.52
N GLN A 337 -22.56 16.20 33.11
CA GLN A 337 -22.98 16.32 31.70
C GLN A 337 -21.79 16.65 30.80
N LEU A 338 -20.92 17.57 31.21
CA LEU A 338 -19.70 17.90 30.48
C LEU A 338 -18.75 16.70 30.39
N ASN A 339 -18.51 16.00 31.50
CA ASN A 339 -17.65 14.81 31.52
C ASN A 339 -18.18 13.69 30.62
N SER A 340 -19.50 13.48 30.57
CA SER A 340 -20.11 12.51 29.63
C SER A 340 -19.82 12.86 28.16
N LEU A 341 -19.86 14.15 27.81
CA LEU A 341 -19.50 14.61 26.46
C LEU A 341 -18.00 14.42 26.19
N ILE A 342 -17.13 14.73 27.15
CA ILE A 342 -15.68 14.50 27.03
C ILE A 342 -15.40 13.01 26.82
N ASP A 343 -16.00 12.14 27.63
CA ASP A 343 -15.79 10.70 27.56
C ASP A 343 -16.28 10.12 26.22
N LYS A 344 -17.40 10.62 25.69
CA LYS A 344 -17.87 10.29 24.35
C LYS A 344 -16.86 10.68 23.27
N TRP A 345 -16.48 11.96 23.20
CA TRP A 345 -15.74 12.50 22.05
C TRP A 345 -14.24 12.26 22.13
N PHE A 346 -13.65 12.43 23.31
CA PHE A 346 -12.22 12.24 23.51
C PHE A 346 -11.89 10.79 23.88
N TYR A 347 -12.76 10.03 24.57
CA TYR A 347 -12.43 8.67 24.99
C TYR A 347 -13.21 7.56 24.28
N GLY A 348 -14.17 7.89 23.41
CA GLY A 348 -14.88 6.91 22.59
C GLY A 348 -15.73 5.92 23.39
N THR A 349 -16.26 6.34 24.55
CA THR A 349 -17.02 5.48 25.46
C THR A 349 -18.47 5.25 25.01
N ASP A 350 -18.99 6.08 24.10
CA ASP A 350 -20.32 5.91 23.50
C ASP A 350 -20.27 4.91 22.33
N ARG A 351 -20.28 3.63 22.68
CA ARG A 351 -20.09 2.53 21.73
C ARG A 351 -21.36 2.21 20.95
N PRO A 352 -21.23 1.71 19.71
CA PRO A 352 -22.39 1.31 18.91
C PRO A 352 -23.24 0.25 19.60
N THR A 353 -24.55 0.36 19.45
CA THR A 353 -25.48 -0.70 19.81
C THR A 353 -25.17 -1.97 19.01
N LEU A 354 -25.19 -3.12 19.69
CA LEU A 354 -24.94 -4.43 19.09
C LEU A 354 -26.20 -4.96 18.41
N THR A 355 -26.03 -5.73 17.34
CA THR A 355 -27.11 -6.36 16.56
C THR A 355 -27.78 -7.54 17.27
N SER A 356 -27.15 -8.08 18.33
CA SER A 356 -27.68 -9.23 19.08
C SER A 356 -27.31 -9.14 20.56
N SER A 357 -28.24 -9.54 21.42
CA SER A 357 -28.03 -9.67 22.87
C SER A 357 -27.07 -10.79 23.26
N SER A 358 -26.74 -11.70 22.33
CA SER A 358 -25.73 -12.74 22.53
C SER A 358 -24.29 -12.21 22.50
N LEU A 359 -24.10 -10.98 22.03
CA LEU A 359 -22.82 -10.31 21.92
C LEU A 359 -22.56 -9.42 23.12
N SER A 360 -21.27 -9.22 23.43
CA SER A 360 -20.83 -8.31 24.50
C SER A 360 -19.55 -7.59 24.12
N TYR A 361 -19.37 -6.38 24.64
CA TYR A 361 -18.14 -5.62 24.50
C TYR A 361 -17.03 -6.19 25.39
N ARG A 362 -15.88 -6.51 24.81
CA ARG A 362 -14.68 -6.93 25.54
C ARG A 362 -13.45 -6.18 25.05
N VAL A 363 -12.52 -5.90 25.95
CA VAL A 363 -11.24 -5.26 25.59
C VAL A 363 -10.42 -6.20 24.70
N SER A 364 -9.89 -5.70 23.59
CA SER A 364 -8.96 -6.46 22.75
C SER A 364 -7.49 -6.24 23.08
N SER A 365 -6.72 -7.32 23.03
CA SER A 365 -5.25 -7.30 23.13
C SER A 365 -4.55 -7.04 21.78
N GLY A 366 -5.29 -6.95 20.68
CA GLY A 366 -4.73 -6.74 19.34
C GLY A 366 -3.97 -5.43 19.20
N THR A 367 -3.22 -5.31 18.11
CA THR A 367 -2.48 -4.09 17.74
C THR A 367 -3.17 -3.40 16.57
N LEU A 368 -3.06 -2.07 16.47
CA LEU A 368 -3.67 -1.31 15.37
C LEU A 368 -3.36 -1.92 13.99
N PHE A 369 -2.07 -2.07 13.66
CA PHE A 369 -1.60 -2.75 12.46
C PHE A 369 -0.71 -3.95 12.80
N ASN A 370 -0.80 -5.02 12.01
CA ASN A 370 0.12 -6.16 12.04
C ASN A 370 0.73 -6.38 10.65
N GLY A 371 1.69 -5.52 10.28
CA GLY A 371 2.21 -5.43 8.91
C GLY A 371 1.48 -4.35 8.09
N ASN A 372 1.64 -4.39 6.77
CA ASN A 372 0.91 -3.47 5.88
C ASN A 372 -0.57 -3.86 5.82
N PRO A 373 -1.49 -2.89 5.98
CA PRO A 373 -2.91 -3.19 5.84
C PRO A 373 -3.19 -3.60 4.39
N SER A 374 -4.08 -4.58 4.19
CA SER A 374 -4.39 -5.09 2.85
C SER A 374 -5.76 -5.78 2.81
N TYR A 375 -6.24 -6.11 1.61
CA TYR A 375 -7.46 -6.91 1.43
C TYR A 375 -7.39 -8.28 2.12
N MET A 376 -6.19 -8.79 2.45
CA MET A 376 -6.03 -10.04 3.18
C MET A 376 -6.47 -9.94 4.66
N ASP A 377 -6.65 -8.72 5.18
CA ASP A 377 -7.21 -8.50 6.52
C ASP A 377 -8.75 -8.55 6.51
N GLU A 378 -9.40 -8.61 5.34
CA GLU A 378 -10.85 -8.65 5.20
C GLU A 378 -11.40 -9.98 5.75
N HIS A 379 -12.05 -9.89 6.91
CA HIS A 379 -12.84 -10.95 7.51
C HIS A 379 -14.14 -10.34 8.04
N GLN A 380 -15.05 -10.03 7.12
CA GLN A 380 -16.35 -9.48 7.44
C GLN A 380 -17.18 -10.46 8.29
N GLY A 381 -17.88 -9.92 9.28
CA GLY A 381 -18.78 -10.69 10.14
C GLY A 381 -20.21 -10.77 9.61
N ALA A 382 -21.16 -10.90 10.54
CA ALA A 382 -22.57 -11.09 10.20
C ALA A 382 -23.30 -9.83 9.69
N LEU A 383 -22.57 -8.73 9.45
CA LEU A 383 -23.15 -7.44 9.08
C LEU A 383 -23.21 -7.28 7.56
N GLY A 384 -24.28 -6.67 7.05
CA GLY A 384 -24.45 -6.39 5.61
C GLY A 384 -23.61 -5.22 5.07
N ASP A 385 -22.35 -5.10 5.48
CA ASP A 385 -21.46 -3.95 5.23
C ASP A 385 -20.29 -4.25 4.26
N CYS A 386 -20.51 -5.18 3.32
CA CYS A 386 -19.47 -5.66 2.40
C CYS A 386 -18.88 -4.53 1.55
N TYR A 387 -19.71 -3.53 1.21
CA TYR A 387 -19.31 -2.32 0.51
C TYR A 387 -18.23 -1.54 1.29
N PHE A 388 -18.26 -1.57 2.62
CA PHE A 388 -17.29 -0.88 3.47
C PHE A 388 -16.00 -1.70 3.60
N VAL A 389 -16.12 -2.99 3.93
CA VAL A 389 -14.98 -3.89 4.14
C VAL A 389 -14.14 -4.07 2.88
N SER A 390 -14.78 -4.39 1.74
CA SER A 390 -14.06 -4.57 0.46
C SER A 390 -13.36 -3.29 0.01
N THR A 391 -14.04 -2.15 0.14
CA THR A 391 -13.47 -0.85 -0.25
C THR A 391 -12.23 -0.52 0.58
N LEU A 392 -12.32 -0.63 1.90
CA LEU A 392 -11.18 -0.38 2.77
C LEU A 392 -10.00 -1.33 2.48
N GLY A 393 -10.27 -2.62 2.31
CA GLY A 393 -9.21 -3.60 2.08
C GLY A 393 -8.51 -3.42 0.73
N ILE A 394 -9.23 -3.11 -0.35
CA ILE A 394 -8.57 -2.85 -1.64
C ILE A 394 -7.83 -1.52 -1.66
N ILE A 395 -8.36 -0.47 -1.01
CA ILE A 395 -7.62 0.79 -0.81
C ILE A 395 -6.36 0.52 0.00
N ALA A 396 -6.43 -0.26 1.07
CA ALA A 396 -5.26 -0.62 1.88
C ALA A 396 -4.16 -1.28 1.04
N SER A 397 -4.53 -2.15 0.10
CA SER A 397 -3.56 -2.82 -0.77
C SER A 397 -2.92 -1.94 -1.83
N LYS A 398 -3.62 -0.90 -2.29
CA LYS A 398 -3.11 0.00 -3.36
C LYS A 398 -2.45 1.25 -2.80
N THR A 399 -3.02 1.79 -1.72
CA THR A 399 -2.61 3.03 -1.07
C THR A 399 -2.62 2.85 0.46
N PRO A 400 -1.71 2.03 1.02
CA PRO A 400 -1.70 1.70 2.45
C PRO A 400 -1.59 2.93 3.36
N ASP A 401 -0.92 3.99 2.90
CA ASP A 401 -0.78 5.24 3.65
C ASP A 401 -2.12 5.96 3.83
N ALA A 402 -3.06 5.83 2.88
CA ALA A 402 -4.40 6.40 3.04
C ALA A 402 -5.12 5.80 4.25
N ILE A 403 -4.97 4.49 4.45
CA ILE A 403 -5.55 3.77 5.61
C ILE A 403 -4.79 4.08 6.88
N ARG A 404 -3.45 4.07 6.86
CA ARG A 404 -2.64 4.40 8.04
C ARG A 404 -2.95 5.81 8.56
N ASN A 405 -3.05 6.78 7.66
CA ASN A 405 -3.33 8.17 7.98
C ASN A 405 -4.80 8.43 8.39
N MET A 406 -5.68 7.41 8.36
CA MET A 406 -7.00 7.53 8.99
C MET A 406 -6.92 7.45 10.52
N PHE A 407 -5.88 6.86 11.10
CA PHE A 407 -5.82 6.56 12.53
C PHE A 407 -4.81 7.43 13.26
N ILE A 408 -5.23 7.95 14.41
CA ILE A 408 -4.38 8.56 15.42
C ILE A 408 -4.46 7.67 16.66
N ASP A 409 -3.33 7.07 17.06
CA ASP A 409 -3.23 6.39 18.35
C ASP A 409 -3.06 7.42 19.46
N ASN A 410 -4.05 7.54 20.34
CA ASN A 410 -4.05 8.52 21.42
C ASN A 410 -3.19 8.10 22.62
N LEU A 411 -2.58 6.91 22.59
CA LEU A 411 -1.69 6.34 23.61
C LEU A 411 -2.35 6.10 24.98
N ASP A 412 -3.67 6.22 25.06
CA ASP A 412 -4.49 5.96 26.24
C ASP A 412 -5.43 4.75 26.07
N GLY A 413 -5.18 3.94 25.03
CA GLY A 413 -6.04 2.82 24.67
C GLY A 413 -7.25 3.20 23.81
N THR A 414 -7.29 4.43 23.30
CA THR A 414 -8.26 4.90 22.31
C THR A 414 -7.59 5.29 21.00
N TYR A 415 -8.38 5.33 19.93
CA TYR A 415 -7.93 5.73 18.59
C TYR A 415 -8.90 6.75 18.04
N THR A 416 -8.39 7.88 17.56
CA THR A 416 -9.20 8.84 16.79
C THR A 416 -9.11 8.46 15.31
N VAL A 417 -10.27 8.31 14.67
CA VAL A 417 -10.41 7.86 13.29
C VAL A 417 -10.98 8.99 12.45
N ARG A 418 -10.32 9.27 11.33
CA ARG A 418 -10.70 10.30 10.35
C ARG A 418 -11.58 9.71 9.27
N PHE A 419 -12.69 10.37 8.99
CA PHE A 419 -13.46 10.24 7.77
C PHE A 419 -13.56 11.61 7.08
N PHE A 420 -13.83 11.64 5.79
CA PHE A 420 -14.17 12.86 5.08
C PHE A 420 -15.69 12.95 4.93
N THR A 421 -16.24 14.15 5.12
CA THR A 421 -17.65 14.48 4.95
C THR A 421 -17.83 15.64 3.97
N GLY A 422 -19.05 15.81 3.50
CA GLY A 422 -19.45 16.92 2.66
C GLY A 422 -20.91 16.82 2.30
N VAL A 423 -21.37 17.69 1.41
CA VAL A 423 -22.69 17.52 0.80
C VAL A 423 -22.58 16.37 -0.19
N TYR A 424 -23.36 15.30 0.02
CA TYR A 424 -23.36 14.15 -0.87
C TYR A 424 -24.26 14.37 -2.09
N GLY A 425 -23.90 13.78 -3.23
CA GLY A 425 -24.72 13.78 -4.43
C GLY A 425 -24.25 12.75 -5.45
N ALA A 426 -25.19 12.35 -6.31
CA ALA A 426 -24.94 11.51 -7.47
C ALA A 426 -25.15 12.33 -8.75
N PHE A 427 -24.17 12.32 -9.65
CA PHE A 427 -24.23 13.04 -10.93
C PHE A 427 -23.75 12.14 -12.06
N MET A 428 -24.47 12.16 -13.18
CA MET A 428 -24.01 11.54 -14.43
C MET A 428 -22.91 12.42 -15.04
N ASN A 429 -21.72 11.86 -15.24
CA ASN A 429 -20.61 12.50 -15.94
C ASN A 429 -20.79 12.35 -17.47
N SER A 430 -20.02 13.13 -18.24
CA SER A 430 -20.05 13.14 -19.71
C SER A 430 -19.57 11.83 -20.36
N ASP A 431 -18.92 10.95 -19.60
CA ASP A 431 -18.48 9.62 -20.03
C ASP A 431 -19.45 8.50 -19.61
N ASN A 432 -20.68 8.85 -19.23
CA ASN A 432 -21.72 7.96 -18.69
C ASN A 432 -21.36 7.29 -17.33
N SER A 433 -20.28 7.70 -16.65
CA SER A 433 -20.03 7.28 -15.27
C SER A 433 -20.91 8.05 -14.29
N ILE A 434 -21.18 7.48 -13.11
CA ILE A 434 -21.85 8.17 -12.00
C ILE A 434 -20.78 8.60 -10.99
N SER A 435 -20.60 9.90 -10.80
CA SER A 435 -19.90 10.43 -9.62
C SER A 435 -20.87 10.35 -8.44
N ASP A 436 -20.64 9.43 -7.50
CA ASP A 436 -21.41 9.33 -6.26
C ASP A 436 -20.47 9.47 -5.06
N GLY A 437 -20.58 10.62 -4.38
CA GLY A 437 -19.63 11.11 -3.38
C GLY A 437 -19.95 12.56 -2.99
N PHE A 438 -18.94 13.40 -2.82
CA PHE A 438 -19.09 14.82 -2.47
C PHE A 438 -19.47 15.67 -3.69
N LYS A 439 -20.48 16.54 -3.57
CA LYS A 439 -20.88 17.47 -4.64
C LYS A 439 -19.76 18.41 -5.07
N SER A 440 -18.89 18.79 -4.14
CA SER A 440 -17.68 19.59 -4.38
C SER A 440 -16.53 18.80 -5.01
N GLY A 441 -16.65 17.48 -5.15
CA GLY A 441 -15.55 16.60 -5.55
C GLY A 441 -14.57 16.25 -4.43
N VAL A 442 -14.46 17.10 -3.41
CA VAL A 442 -13.57 16.96 -2.25
C VAL A 442 -14.33 17.04 -0.93
N GLY A 443 -13.86 16.30 0.08
CA GLY A 443 -14.46 16.25 1.42
C GLY A 443 -13.64 17.01 2.47
N THR A 444 -14.30 17.37 3.56
CA THR A 444 -13.70 17.95 4.77
C THR A 444 -13.48 16.88 5.81
N ALA A 445 -12.32 16.88 6.48
CA ALA A 445 -12.03 15.90 7.51
C ALA A 445 -12.98 16.06 8.71
N ASP A 446 -13.39 14.92 9.26
CA ASP A 446 -14.16 14.80 10.48
C ASP A 446 -13.62 13.61 11.29
N TYR A 447 -13.82 13.64 12.60
CA TYR A 447 -13.12 12.74 13.51
C TYR A 447 -14.06 12.13 14.55
N VAL A 448 -13.82 10.86 14.86
CA VAL A 448 -14.49 10.17 15.97
C VAL A 448 -13.47 9.36 16.74
N THR A 449 -13.59 9.33 18.07
CA THR A 449 -12.72 8.50 18.91
C THR A 449 -13.42 7.18 19.26
N VAL A 450 -12.67 6.08 19.19
CA VAL A 450 -13.12 4.73 19.57
C VAL A 450 -12.15 4.11 20.57
N ASP A 451 -12.67 3.42 21.57
CA ASP A 451 -11.86 2.60 22.48
C ASP A 451 -11.60 1.18 21.92
N LYS A 452 -10.76 0.40 22.62
CA LYS A 452 -10.45 -1.01 22.29
C LYS A 452 -11.50 -2.04 22.75
N GLN A 453 -12.71 -1.62 23.11
CA GLN A 453 -13.79 -2.57 23.41
C GLN A 453 -14.51 -2.97 22.12
N PHE A 454 -14.51 -4.25 21.76
CA PHE A 454 -15.16 -4.76 20.55
C PHE A 454 -16.28 -5.74 20.86
N ALA A 455 -17.25 -5.79 19.97
CA ALA A 455 -18.32 -6.78 19.98
C ALA A 455 -17.73 -8.18 19.82
N SER A 456 -18.05 -9.05 20.77
CA SER A 456 -17.53 -10.41 20.81
C SER A 456 -18.56 -11.43 21.22
N THR A 457 -18.38 -12.65 20.71
CA THR A 457 -19.13 -13.82 21.13
C THR A 457 -18.78 -14.20 22.57
N SER A 458 -19.58 -15.08 23.18
CA SER A 458 -19.26 -15.67 24.48
C SER A 458 -17.92 -16.42 24.51
N SER A 459 -17.47 -16.94 23.35
CA SER A 459 -16.17 -17.60 23.16
C SER A 459 -14.99 -16.65 22.94
N GLY A 460 -15.19 -15.33 23.03
CA GLY A 460 -14.13 -14.34 22.89
C GLY A 460 -13.64 -14.14 21.45
N LYS A 461 -14.52 -14.36 20.47
CA LYS A 461 -14.24 -14.09 19.04
C LYS A 461 -14.88 -12.79 18.61
N PHE A 462 -14.22 -12.06 17.70
CA PHE A 462 -14.83 -10.88 17.05
C PHE A 462 -16.09 -11.29 16.29
N ALA A 463 -17.14 -10.46 16.40
CA ALA A 463 -18.46 -10.74 15.82
C ALA A 463 -18.71 -10.05 14.46
N TYR A 464 -18.06 -8.90 14.23
CA TYR A 464 -18.15 -8.12 12.99
C TYR A 464 -16.82 -8.24 12.23
N SER A 465 -16.22 -7.15 11.75
CA SER A 465 -14.87 -7.20 11.17
C SER A 465 -13.86 -7.91 12.09
N ASN A 466 -12.91 -8.63 11.49
CA ASN A 466 -12.07 -9.68 12.10
C ASN A 466 -12.82 -10.94 12.52
N ALA A 467 -13.95 -11.26 11.88
CA ALA A 467 -14.83 -12.36 12.25
C ALA A 467 -14.06 -13.66 12.56
N GLY A 468 -14.32 -14.23 13.74
CA GLY A 468 -13.70 -15.49 14.18
C GLY A 468 -12.27 -15.37 14.73
N ALA A 469 -11.60 -14.21 14.58
CA ALA A 469 -10.33 -13.94 15.25
C ALA A 469 -10.51 -13.84 16.76
N SER A 470 -9.46 -14.17 17.53
CA SER A 470 -9.50 -14.07 19.00
C SER A 470 -9.35 -12.63 19.46
N ILE A 471 -10.22 -12.17 20.36
CA ILE A 471 -10.16 -10.82 20.94
C ILE A 471 -8.94 -10.62 21.84
N SER A 472 -8.46 -11.70 22.46
CA SER A 472 -7.31 -11.71 23.37
C SER A 472 -5.95 -11.91 22.69
N SER A 473 -5.92 -12.12 21.37
CA SER A 473 -4.67 -12.34 20.63
C SER A 473 -3.99 -11.01 20.31
N THR A 474 -2.70 -10.90 20.64
CA THR A 474 -1.86 -9.75 20.28
C THR A 474 -1.46 -9.74 18.80
N ALA A 475 -1.65 -10.85 18.09
CA ALA A 475 -1.40 -10.95 16.65
C ALA A 475 -2.58 -10.45 15.79
N THR A 476 -3.74 -10.18 16.40
CA THR A 476 -4.90 -9.67 15.68
C THR A 476 -4.67 -8.20 15.30
N SER A 477 -4.70 -7.91 14.00
CA SER A 477 -4.70 -6.55 13.45
C SER A 477 -6.05 -5.88 13.71
N LEU A 478 -6.10 -4.67 14.23
CA LEU A 478 -7.34 -4.03 14.66
C LEU A 478 -7.88 -2.95 13.71
N TRP A 479 -7.08 -2.49 12.73
CA TRP A 479 -7.43 -1.32 11.92
C TRP A 479 -8.82 -1.42 11.27
N LEU A 480 -9.15 -2.58 10.67
CA LEU A 480 -10.43 -2.75 9.98
C LEU A 480 -11.61 -2.75 10.96
N ALA A 481 -11.47 -3.47 12.08
CA ALA A 481 -12.49 -3.48 13.14
C ALA A 481 -12.65 -2.12 13.84
N LEU A 482 -11.56 -1.36 13.99
CA LEU A 482 -11.60 0.02 14.50
C LEU A 482 -12.29 0.96 13.52
N ALA A 483 -12.00 0.85 12.21
CA ALA A 483 -12.67 1.62 11.17
C ALA A 483 -14.17 1.33 11.15
N GLU A 484 -14.58 0.07 11.18
CA GLU A 484 -16.00 -0.35 11.17
C GLU A 484 -16.75 0.16 12.42
N LYS A 485 -16.15 0.02 13.61
CA LYS A 485 -16.69 0.57 14.85
C LYS A 485 -16.80 2.10 14.79
N ALA A 486 -15.75 2.76 14.31
CA ALA A 486 -15.73 4.21 14.17
C ALA A 486 -16.78 4.68 13.16
N TYR A 487 -16.97 3.96 12.06
CA TYR A 487 -17.98 4.27 11.06
C TYR A 487 -19.41 4.17 11.63
N ALA A 488 -19.69 3.16 12.45
CA ALA A 488 -20.97 3.05 13.17
C ALA A 488 -21.18 4.19 14.19
N GLN A 489 -20.15 4.63 14.92
CA GLN A 489 -20.26 5.79 15.82
C GLN A 489 -20.42 7.10 15.05
N TRP A 490 -19.62 7.29 13.99
CA TRP A 490 -19.63 8.46 13.14
C TRP A 490 -20.97 8.61 12.41
N ASN A 491 -21.61 7.50 12.05
CA ASN A 491 -22.94 7.52 11.44
C ASN A 491 -23.96 8.31 12.27
N ALA A 492 -23.90 8.25 13.60
CA ALA A 492 -24.82 8.97 14.49
C ALA A 492 -24.75 10.50 14.35
N THR A 493 -23.65 11.04 13.83
CA THR A 493 -23.50 12.48 13.57
C THR A 493 -24.37 12.94 12.40
N GLY A 494 -24.78 12.02 11.52
CA GLY A 494 -25.43 12.31 10.24
C GLY A 494 -24.47 12.70 9.12
N LYS A 495 -23.17 12.84 9.40
CA LYS A 495 -22.15 13.26 8.41
C LYS A 495 -21.74 12.14 7.45
N SER A 496 -22.16 10.90 7.69
CA SER A 496 -21.98 9.75 6.81
C SER A 496 -22.85 9.79 5.54
N GLY A 497 -23.88 10.66 5.51
CA GLY A 497 -24.83 10.73 4.39
C GLY A 497 -25.84 9.58 4.35
N ARG A 498 -25.87 8.71 5.36
CA ARG A 498 -26.78 7.55 5.42
C ARG A 498 -28.17 7.98 5.87
N SER A 499 -29.19 7.29 5.35
CA SER A 499 -30.60 7.55 5.71
C SER A 499 -30.92 7.14 7.16
N THR A 500 -30.39 6.01 7.61
CA THR A 500 -30.52 5.56 9.00
C THR A 500 -29.37 6.13 9.83
N VAL A 501 -29.64 7.20 10.57
CA VAL A 501 -28.65 7.90 11.41
C VAL A 501 -28.75 7.41 12.85
N ALA A 502 -27.87 6.50 13.26
CA ALA A 502 -27.82 5.96 14.62
C ALA A 502 -26.42 5.47 15.02
N ASN A 503 -26.14 5.42 16.33
CA ASN A 503 -24.92 4.80 16.87
C ASN A 503 -25.14 3.28 17.04
N SER A 504 -25.11 2.54 15.93
CA SER A 504 -25.41 1.10 15.91
C SER A 504 -24.77 0.40 14.73
N TYR A 505 -24.28 -0.82 14.93
CA TYR A 505 -23.79 -1.65 13.82
C TYR A 505 -24.90 -1.92 12.79
N ALA A 506 -26.15 -2.13 13.20
CA ALA A 506 -27.27 -2.34 12.27
C ALA A 506 -27.48 -1.14 11.31
N SER A 507 -27.09 0.07 11.72
CA SER A 507 -27.30 1.28 10.91
C SER A 507 -26.32 1.42 9.74
N ILE A 508 -25.24 0.63 9.73
CA ILE A 508 -24.24 0.64 8.66
C ILE A 508 -24.42 -0.50 7.65
N GLU A 509 -25.47 -1.31 7.77
CA GLU A 509 -25.85 -2.32 6.77
C GLU A 509 -26.37 -1.68 5.47
N GLY A 510 -25.95 -2.23 4.33
CA GLY A 510 -26.28 -1.71 3.02
C GLY A 510 -25.56 -0.40 2.71
N GLY A 511 -25.03 -0.27 1.50
CA GLY A 511 -24.29 0.92 1.11
C GLY A 511 -23.58 0.72 -0.21
N TRP A 512 -22.82 1.73 -0.61
CA TRP A 512 -22.16 1.76 -1.90
C TRP A 512 -20.68 2.13 -1.79
N MET A 513 -19.84 1.46 -2.59
CA MET A 513 -18.39 1.51 -2.47
C MET A 513 -17.80 2.88 -2.82
N SER A 514 -18.41 3.65 -3.72
CA SER A 514 -17.89 4.97 -4.10
C SER A 514 -18.01 5.99 -2.99
N VAL A 515 -19.08 5.93 -2.19
CA VAL A 515 -19.27 6.78 -1.02
C VAL A 515 -18.18 6.51 0.02
N VAL A 516 -17.90 5.24 0.31
CA VAL A 516 -16.82 4.86 1.23
C VAL A 516 -15.46 5.27 0.69
N SER A 517 -15.23 5.10 -0.61
CA SER A 517 -13.99 5.54 -1.26
C SER A 517 -13.76 7.04 -1.04
N ALA A 518 -14.80 7.86 -1.23
CA ALA A 518 -14.74 9.30 -0.99
C ALA A 518 -14.51 9.64 0.49
N GLN A 519 -15.21 8.96 1.40
CA GLN A 519 -15.07 9.17 2.86
C GLN A 519 -13.68 8.77 3.39
N VAL A 520 -12.99 7.85 2.73
CA VAL A 520 -11.65 7.41 3.13
C VAL A 520 -10.57 8.32 2.53
N LEU A 521 -10.69 8.60 1.23
CA LEU A 521 -9.65 9.26 0.43
C LEU A 521 -9.76 10.78 0.41
N GLY A 522 -10.96 11.33 0.62
CA GLY A 522 -11.23 12.77 0.61
C GLY A 522 -11.54 13.32 -0.77
N TYR A 523 -11.58 12.47 -1.79
CA TYR A 523 -11.99 12.80 -3.15
C TYR A 523 -12.85 11.69 -3.73
N ASN A 524 -13.70 12.04 -4.70
CA ASN A 524 -14.66 11.10 -5.28
C ASN A 524 -13.99 9.98 -6.08
N ALA A 525 -14.59 8.79 -6.00
CA ALA A 525 -14.33 7.66 -6.90
C ALA A 525 -15.33 7.66 -8.08
N SER A 526 -14.99 6.95 -9.15
CA SER A 526 -15.80 6.86 -10.37
C SER A 526 -16.57 5.54 -10.42
N ASN A 527 -17.88 5.58 -10.71
CA ASN A 527 -18.70 4.39 -10.93
C ASN A 527 -18.92 4.12 -12.41
N PHE A 528 -18.71 2.88 -12.85
CA PHE A 528 -18.88 2.47 -14.24
C PHE A 528 -19.83 1.28 -14.35
N SER A 529 -20.75 1.33 -15.32
CA SER A 529 -21.63 0.20 -15.64
C SER A 529 -20.84 -0.88 -16.37
N LEU A 530 -20.87 -2.12 -15.89
CA LEU A 530 -20.16 -3.23 -16.56
C LEU A 530 -20.79 -3.62 -17.89
N SER A 531 -22.10 -3.46 -18.05
CA SER A 531 -22.82 -3.91 -19.24
C SER A 531 -22.30 -3.27 -20.54
N SER A 532 -21.76 -2.06 -20.45
CA SER A 532 -21.27 -1.27 -21.58
C SER A 532 -19.79 -0.92 -21.50
N PHE A 533 -19.07 -1.33 -20.44
CA PHE A 533 -17.67 -0.97 -20.29
C PHE A 533 -16.77 -1.82 -21.19
N ASP A 534 -15.63 -1.25 -21.59
CA ASP A 534 -14.64 -1.97 -22.37
C ASP A 534 -13.73 -2.81 -21.46
N LYS A 535 -13.53 -4.07 -21.83
CA LYS A 535 -12.71 -5.02 -21.07
C LYS A 535 -11.27 -4.55 -20.95
N GLN A 536 -10.68 -4.05 -22.03
CA GLN A 536 -9.27 -3.66 -22.04
C GLN A 536 -9.06 -2.43 -21.14
N LYS A 537 -9.98 -1.46 -21.17
CA LYS A 537 -9.95 -0.33 -20.23
C LYS A 537 -10.00 -0.76 -18.77
N LEU A 538 -10.77 -1.80 -18.41
CA LEU A 538 -10.79 -2.31 -17.03
C LEU A 538 -9.44 -2.93 -16.64
N ILE A 539 -8.81 -3.66 -17.56
CA ILE A 539 -7.46 -4.21 -17.38
C ILE A 539 -6.44 -3.09 -17.21
N ASP A 540 -6.53 -2.03 -18.02
CA ASP A 540 -5.63 -0.88 -17.96
C ASP A 540 -5.76 -0.15 -16.62
N LEU A 541 -6.99 0.03 -16.13
CA LEU A 541 -7.26 0.61 -14.80
C LEU A 541 -6.65 -0.24 -13.67
N LEU A 542 -6.73 -1.57 -13.75
CA LEU A 542 -6.08 -2.47 -12.79
C LEU A 542 -4.55 -2.36 -12.84
N ASN A 543 -3.98 -2.32 -14.05
CA ASN A 543 -2.54 -2.23 -14.27
C ASN A 543 -1.97 -0.88 -13.84
N ALA A 544 -2.76 0.19 -13.91
CA ALA A 544 -2.42 1.51 -13.37
C ALA A 544 -2.40 1.54 -11.83
N GLY A 545 -2.76 0.45 -11.15
CA GLY A 545 -2.68 0.34 -9.70
C GLY A 545 -3.89 0.89 -8.95
N ASN A 546 -4.98 1.20 -9.65
CA ASN A 546 -6.20 1.71 -9.02
C ASN A 546 -6.83 0.69 -8.06
N ALA A 547 -7.49 1.21 -7.03
CA ALA A 547 -8.31 0.41 -6.12
C ALA A 547 -9.69 0.20 -6.77
N ILE A 548 -10.02 -1.06 -7.07
CA ILE A 548 -11.25 -1.39 -7.80
C ILE A 548 -12.11 -2.34 -6.98
N THR A 549 -13.37 -1.96 -6.77
CA THR A 549 -14.41 -2.84 -6.21
C THR A 549 -15.51 -3.08 -7.24
N ILE A 550 -16.23 -4.18 -7.11
CA ILE A 550 -17.31 -4.58 -8.02
C ILE A 550 -18.52 -5.05 -7.23
N GLY A 551 -19.71 -4.58 -7.63
CA GLY A 551 -20.99 -4.94 -7.02
C GLY A 551 -21.73 -5.98 -7.85
N THR A 552 -22.25 -7.02 -7.20
CA THR A 552 -23.04 -8.05 -7.88
C THR A 552 -24.51 -7.62 -8.05
N LYS A 553 -25.20 -8.21 -9.03
CA LYS A 553 -26.67 -8.10 -9.13
C LYS A 553 -27.32 -8.71 -7.88
N ALA A 554 -28.54 -8.29 -7.55
CA ALA A 554 -29.25 -8.84 -6.38
C ALA A 554 -29.62 -10.33 -6.55
N THR A 555 -29.90 -10.74 -7.78
CA THR A 555 -30.25 -12.12 -8.15
C THR A 555 -29.62 -12.49 -9.50
N GLY A 556 -29.70 -13.78 -9.86
CA GLY A 556 -29.27 -14.27 -11.17
C GLY A 556 -27.80 -14.69 -11.24
N GLN A 557 -27.13 -14.86 -10.10
CA GLN A 557 -25.78 -15.43 -10.04
C GLN A 557 -25.84 -16.89 -10.48
N THR A 558 -25.00 -17.24 -11.44
CA THR A 558 -24.85 -18.62 -11.94
C THR A 558 -23.49 -19.20 -11.59
N SER A 559 -22.58 -18.35 -11.14
CA SER A 559 -21.30 -18.69 -10.56
C SER A 559 -21.39 -18.81 -9.03
N THR A 560 -20.24 -18.89 -8.37
CA THR A 560 -20.12 -18.87 -6.90
C THR A 560 -20.24 -17.47 -6.30
N LEU A 561 -20.62 -16.46 -7.09
CA LEU A 561 -20.83 -15.11 -6.58
C LEU A 561 -22.08 -15.04 -5.68
N VAL A 562 -21.95 -14.24 -4.64
CA VAL A 562 -23.05 -13.86 -3.74
C VAL A 562 -23.78 -12.66 -4.34
N GLY A 563 -25.11 -12.70 -4.39
CA GLY A 563 -25.95 -11.59 -4.86
C GLY A 563 -25.98 -10.42 -3.87
N ALA A 564 -26.19 -9.20 -4.39
CA ALA A 564 -26.17 -7.95 -3.61
C ALA A 564 -24.92 -7.79 -2.71
N HIS A 565 -23.75 -8.16 -3.24
CA HIS A 565 -22.50 -8.22 -2.50
C HIS A 565 -21.37 -7.47 -3.23
N ALA A 566 -20.46 -6.88 -2.46
CA ALA A 566 -19.29 -6.19 -2.98
C ALA A 566 -18.05 -7.08 -2.91
N TYR A 567 -17.21 -7.04 -3.95
CA TYR A 567 -15.94 -7.75 -4.05
C TYR A 567 -14.81 -6.78 -4.38
N SER A 568 -13.60 -7.10 -3.93
CA SER A 568 -12.38 -6.42 -4.36
C SER A 568 -11.86 -7.07 -5.64
N VAL A 569 -11.53 -6.28 -6.68
CA VAL A 569 -10.90 -6.80 -7.91
C VAL A 569 -9.39 -6.79 -7.70
N ILE A 570 -8.80 -7.96 -7.45
CA ILE A 570 -7.41 -8.07 -6.98
C ILE A 570 -6.41 -8.30 -8.13
N GLY A 571 -6.89 -8.67 -9.32
CA GLY A 571 -6.02 -8.84 -10.48
C GLY A 571 -6.74 -9.37 -11.73
N TYR A 572 -5.96 -9.53 -12.79
CA TYR A 572 -6.35 -10.13 -14.06
C TYR A 572 -5.21 -11.03 -14.55
N ASP A 573 -5.56 -12.26 -14.96
CA ASP A 573 -4.61 -13.23 -15.51
C ASP A 573 -4.79 -13.35 -17.02
N ALA A 574 -3.84 -12.80 -17.78
CA ALA A 574 -3.84 -12.81 -19.23
C ALA A 574 -3.71 -14.21 -19.85
N ASN A 575 -3.23 -15.22 -19.10
CA ASN A 575 -3.08 -16.58 -19.63
C ASN A 575 -4.43 -17.33 -19.64
N THR A 576 -5.24 -17.09 -18.62
CA THR A 576 -6.57 -17.70 -18.46
C THR A 576 -7.68 -16.79 -18.95
N ASP A 577 -7.37 -15.53 -19.24
CA ASP A 577 -8.30 -14.47 -19.62
C ASP A 577 -9.38 -14.21 -18.56
N GLN A 578 -8.97 -14.25 -17.29
CA GLN A 578 -9.88 -14.19 -16.14
C GLN A 578 -9.48 -13.12 -15.12
N PHE A 579 -10.49 -12.44 -14.58
CA PHE A 579 -10.38 -11.54 -13.44
C PHE A 579 -10.41 -12.32 -12.13
N GLN A 580 -9.66 -11.83 -11.15
CA GLN A 580 -9.59 -12.40 -9.81
C GLN A 580 -10.32 -11.48 -8.84
N LEU A 581 -11.29 -12.03 -8.11
CA LEU A 581 -12.07 -11.30 -7.13
C LEU A 581 -11.79 -11.83 -5.72
N HIS A 582 -11.79 -10.94 -4.74
CA HIS A 582 -11.70 -11.27 -3.33
C HIS A 582 -13.04 -10.99 -2.64
N ASN A 583 -13.56 -12.02 -1.98
CA ASN A 583 -14.74 -11.92 -1.15
C ASN A 583 -14.36 -11.35 0.23
N PRO A 584 -14.96 -10.22 0.69
CA PRO A 584 -14.63 -9.61 1.98
C PRO A 584 -14.94 -10.47 3.21
N TRP A 585 -15.63 -11.61 3.04
CA TRP A 585 -15.75 -12.64 4.07
C TRP A 585 -14.39 -13.31 4.41
N GLY A 586 -13.35 -13.09 3.60
CA GLY A 586 -12.03 -13.73 3.74
C GLY A 586 -12.07 -15.24 3.44
N THR A 587 -13.19 -15.73 2.91
CA THR A 587 -13.44 -17.11 2.50
C THR A 587 -14.39 -17.12 1.31
N GLN A 588 -14.66 -18.29 0.73
CA GLN A 588 -15.59 -18.43 -0.40
C GLN A 588 -15.25 -17.48 -1.57
N HIS A 589 -13.96 -17.36 -1.88
CA HIS A 589 -13.52 -16.59 -3.02
C HIS A 589 -14.00 -17.29 -4.31
N PRO A 590 -14.55 -16.53 -5.27
CA PRO A 590 -14.87 -17.10 -6.57
C PRO A 590 -13.58 -17.55 -7.28
N GLY A 591 -13.73 -18.52 -8.19
CA GLY A 591 -12.67 -18.82 -9.15
C GLY A 591 -12.39 -17.62 -10.08
N GLY A 592 -11.45 -17.78 -11.00
CA GLY A 592 -11.23 -16.78 -12.04
C GLY A 592 -12.51 -16.57 -12.87
N MET A 593 -12.86 -15.31 -13.10
CA MET A 593 -14.09 -14.90 -13.78
C MET A 593 -13.78 -14.32 -15.16
N SER A 594 -14.40 -14.84 -16.22
CA SER A 594 -14.30 -14.20 -17.53
C SER A 594 -14.99 -12.84 -17.51
N TYR A 595 -14.64 -11.96 -18.46
CA TYR A 595 -15.32 -10.67 -18.59
C TYR A 595 -16.82 -10.81 -18.84
N SER A 596 -17.23 -11.79 -19.66
CA SER A 596 -18.65 -12.04 -19.94
C SER A 596 -19.42 -12.49 -18.69
N GLN A 597 -18.80 -13.26 -17.79
CA GLN A 597 -19.40 -13.61 -16.50
C GLN A 597 -19.55 -12.38 -15.60
N LEU A 598 -18.55 -11.49 -15.55
CA LEU A 598 -18.67 -10.23 -14.82
C LEU A 598 -19.84 -9.39 -15.35
N GLN A 599 -19.98 -9.23 -16.67
CA GLN A 599 -21.10 -8.49 -17.26
C GLN A 599 -22.46 -9.16 -16.99
N ALA A 600 -22.50 -10.49 -16.95
CA ALA A 600 -23.73 -11.24 -16.69
C ALA A 600 -24.17 -11.14 -15.22
N GLU A 601 -23.25 -11.14 -14.26
CA GLU A 601 -23.56 -11.33 -12.83
C GLU A 601 -23.36 -10.08 -11.97
N CYS A 602 -22.64 -9.07 -12.48
CA CYS A 602 -22.35 -7.83 -11.77
C CYS A 602 -23.06 -6.61 -12.40
N THR A 603 -23.18 -5.54 -11.62
CA THR A 603 -23.89 -4.31 -12.02
C THR A 603 -22.89 -3.22 -12.41
N TYR A 604 -22.21 -2.69 -11.41
CA TYR A 604 -21.28 -1.58 -11.52
C TYR A 604 -19.97 -1.95 -10.83
N PHE A 605 -18.90 -1.30 -11.25
CA PHE A 605 -17.64 -1.29 -10.52
C PHE A 605 -17.22 0.14 -10.19
N VAL A 606 -16.44 0.27 -9.12
CA VAL A 606 -15.95 1.54 -8.61
C VAL A 606 -14.45 1.58 -8.75
N VAL A 607 -13.94 2.71 -9.23
CA VAL A 607 -12.51 2.98 -9.37
C VAL A 607 -12.15 4.14 -8.47
N ALA A 608 -11.36 3.84 -7.44
CA ALA A 608 -10.65 4.83 -6.66
C ALA A 608 -9.25 5.00 -7.25
N ASP A 609 -9.01 6.18 -7.82
CA ASP A 609 -7.73 6.52 -8.42
C ASP A 609 -6.66 6.63 -7.33
N ALA A 610 -5.74 5.66 -7.31
CA ALA A 610 -4.69 5.59 -6.29
C ALA A 610 -3.65 6.70 -6.45
N THR A 611 -3.53 7.29 -7.66
CA THR A 611 -2.54 8.34 -7.97
C THR A 611 -3.00 9.73 -7.52
N LYS A 612 -4.31 9.94 -7.34
CA LYS A 612 -4.84 11.20 -6.79
C LYS A 612 -4.54 11.37 -5.30
N PHE A 613 -4.24 10.28 -4.60
CA PHE A 613 -3.77 10.35 -3.23
C PHE A 613 -2.29 10.81 -3.22
N GLN A 614 -2.09 12.12 -3.31
CA GLN A 614 -0.78 12.74 -3.15
C GLN A 614 -0.58 13.06 -1.67
N VAL A 615 0.22 12.25 -0.98
CA VAL A 615 0.89 12.76 0.23
C VAL A 615 1.80 13.87 -0.28
N SER A 616 1.64 15.11 0.21
CA SER A 616 2.37 16.26 -0.31
C SER A 616 3.84 15.93 -0.55
N SER A 617 4.38 16.40 -1.68
CA SER A 617 5.79 16.20 -2.03
C SER A 617 6.71 16.63 -0.89
N VAL A 618 6.32 17.59 -0.06
CA VAL A 618 7.01 17.98 1.18
C VAL A 618 7.10 16.83 2.19
N SER A 619 6.07 16.02 2.38
CA SER A 619 6.14 14.85 3.30
C SER A 619 7.04 13.73 2.75
N ARG A 620 7.07 13.58 1.41
CA ARG A 620 7.92 12.61 0.69
C ARG A 620 9.38 13.10 0.54
N LEU A 621 9.59 14.40 0.33
CA LEU A 621 10.88 15.09 0.24
C LEU A 621 11.48 15.31 1.64
N VAL A 622 10.71 15.61 2.68
CA VAL A 622 11.23 15.66 4.06
C VAL A 622 11.73 14.27 4.48
N SER A 623 11.12 13.18 3.99
CA SER A 623 11.63 11.83 4.21
C SER A 623 12.82 11.45 3.29
N GLN A 624 12.90 11.97 2.05
CA GLN A 624 14.03 11.73 1.12
C GLN A 624 15.25 12.65 1.33
N VAL A 625 15.08 13.97 1.42
CA VAL A 625 16.14 14.98 1.64
C VAL A 625 16.86 14.74 2.97
N ARG A 626 16.17 14.29 4.02
CA ARG A 626 16.81 13.86 5.28
C ARG A 626 17.78 12.69 5.08
N SER A 627 17.53 11.80 4.12
CA SER A 627 18.41 10.66 3.85
C SER A 627 19.68 11.04 3.08
N GLU A 628 19.62 12.11 2.28
CA GLU A 628 20.74 12.58 1.45
C GLU A 628 21.61 13.63 2.16
N GLN A 629 21.02 14.56 2.93
CA GLN A 629 21.79 15.45 3.82
C GLN A 629 22.54 14.67 4.92
N ASP A 630 21.96 13.57 5.43
CA ASP A 630 22.63 12.68 6.40
C ASP A 630 23.80 11.89 5.79
N ALA A 631 23.87 11.75 4.45
CA ALA A 631 25.00 11.15 3.75
C ALA A 631 26.16 12.16 3.54
N ALA A 632 25.83 13.42 3.22
CA ALA A 632 26.83 14.48 3.07
C ALA A 632 27.43 14.92 4.43
N ALA A 633 26.64 14.92 5.50
CA ALA A 633 27.12 15.19 6.86
C ALA A 633 28.02 14.07 7.43
N ALA A 634 28.11 12.91 6.78
CA ALA A 634 28.96 11.79 7.20
C ALA A 634 30.43 11.90 6.74
N VAL A 635 30.81 12.93 5.94
CA VAL A 635 32.19 13.06 5.40
C VAL A 635 33.02 14.15 6.09
N VAL A 636 32.46 15.00 6.95
CA VAL A 636 33.25 16.09 7.57
C VAL A 636 33.27 15.97 9.09
N ILE A 637 34.12 15.10 9.65
CA ILE A 637 34.94 15.28 10.89
C ILE A 637 36.05 14.21 10.78
N VAL A 638 37.36 14.48 10.63
CA VAL A 638 38.34 14.89 11.66
C VAL A 638 39.63 15.36 10.96
N SER A 639 40.07 16.61 11.19
CA SER A 639 41.48 16.90 11.49
C SER A 639 41.61 18.32 12.08
N THR A 640 42.32 18.42 13.20
CA THR A 640 42.73 19.66 13.87
C THR A 640 43.87 20.34 13.09
N PRO A 641 44.23 21.61 13.36
CA PRO A 641 44.52 22.61 12.33
C PRO A 641 45.93 22.49 11.76
N GLN A 642 46.04 22.33 10.44
CA GLN A 642 47.22 22.72 9.68
C GLN A 642 46.80 23.24 8.29
N THR A 643 47.20 24.48 8.02
CA THR A 643 47.36 25.21 6.74
C THR A 643 46.66 24.67 5.49
N TRP A 644 45.79 25.51 4.92
CA TRP A 644 45.00 25.27 3.71
C TRP A 644 45.88 25.30 2.45
N ASP A 645 45.73 24.28 1.59
CA ASP A 645 46.24 24.26 0.21
C ASP A 645 45.06 23.96 -0.75
N THR A 646 44.87 24.82 -1.75
CA THR A 646 43.60 25.09 -2.47
C THR A 646 43.27 24.16 -3.65
N ASN A 647 43.77 22.91 -3.69
CA ASN A 647 43.70 22.08 -4.91
C ASN A 647 42.81 20.82 -4.84
N ARG A 648 41.70 20.80 -4.09
CA ARG A 648 40.83 19.60 -3.99
C ARG A 648 39.31 19.78 -4.22
N MET A 649 38.86 20.85 -4.89
CA MET A 649 37.41 21.07 -5.15
C MET A 649 36.91 20.82 -6.59
N ASN A 650 37.73 20.31 -7.53
CA ASN A 650 37.34 20.21 -8.95
C ASN A 650 36.91 18.80 -9.44
N LEU A 651 36.41 17.90 -8.58
CA LEU A 651 36.06 16.53 -9.01
C LEU A 651 34.67 16.03 -8.59
N HIS A 652 33.73 16.91 -8.23
CA HIS A 652 32.37 16.49 -7.81
C HIS A 652 31.20 17.17 -8.52
N PHE A 653 31.44 18.02 -9.52
CA PHE A 653 30.37 18.77 -10.20
C PHE A 653 29.93 18.20 -11.56
N GLU A 654 30.61 17.20 -12.14
CA GLU A 654 30.22 16.62 -13.44
C GLU A 654 29.10 15.55 -13.37
N GLU A 655 28.72 15.06 -12.18
CA GLU A 655 27.70 13.98 -12.07
C GLU A 655 26.26 14.46 -11.81
N LEU A 656 26.03 15.77 -11.57
CA LEU A 656 24.68 16.30 -11.29
C LEU A 656 23.96 16.94 -12.50
N SER A 657 24.65 17.16 -13.64
CA SER A 657 24.03 17.83 -14.79
C SER A 657 23.20 16.92 -15.71
N ASN A 658 23.10 15.61 -15.43
CA ASN A 658 22.51 14.63 -16.37
C ASN A 658 21.14 14.06 -15.94
N SER A 659 20.41 14.66 -15.00
CA SER A 659 19.12 14.12 -14.55
C SER A 659 17.92 15.08 -14.54
N VAL A 660 17.91 16.12 -15.38
CA VAL A 660 16.71 16.97 -15.55
C VAL A 660 16.03 16.62 -16.87
N ASP A 661 15.02 15.76 -16.83
CA ASP A 661 14.04 15.64 -17.92
C ASP A 661 13.10 16.85 -17.84
N THR A 662 13.09 17.65 -18.91
CA THR A 662 12.26 18.83 -19.13
C THR A 662 10.75 18.50 -19.04
N ILE A 663 10.04 19.17 -18.14
CA ILE A 663 8.57 19.19 -18.09
C ILE A 663 8.08 20.35 -18.96
N THR A 664 7.38 20.05 -20.06
CA THR A 664 6.63 21.05 -20.83
C THR A 664 5.27 21.26 -20.18
N ILE A 665 4.98 22.46 -19.68
CA ILE A 665 3.66 22.85 -19.19
C ILE A 665 2.89 23.46 -20.37
N GLN A 666 1.73 22.91 -20.70
CA GLN A 666 0.77 23.58 -21.60
C GLN A 666 -0.13 24.50 -20.79
N GLU A 667 -0.22 25.76 -21.24
CA GLU A 667 -1.15 26.78 -20.76
C GLU A 667 -2.60 26.41 -21.04
N THR A 668 -3.49 26.61 -20.06
CA THR A 668 -4.81 27.22 -20.31
C THR A 668 -5.36 27.86 -19.02
N ASP A 669 -5.49 29.18 -19.09
CA ASP A 669 -6.50 30.08 -18.50
C ASP A 669 -6.76 30.09 -16.98
N LEU A 670 -6.09 31.03 -16.29
CA LEU A 670 -6.63 31.72 -15.12
C LEU A 670 -6.70 33.22 -15.39
N VAL A 671 -7.93 33.71 -15.49
CA VAL A 671 -8.30 35.12 -15.59
C VAL A 671 -8.02 35.82 -14.26
N ALA A 672 -7.39 36.99 -14.37
CA ALA A 672 -6.91 37.85 -13.29
C ALA A 672 -8.01 38.61 -12.52
N GLN A 673 -7.69 38.92 -11.26
CA GLN A 673 -8.07 40.07 -10.40
C GLN A 673 -7.51 39.75 -9.00
N ASP A 674 -6.71 40.53 -8.26
CA ASP A 674 -6.35 41.96 -8.28
C ASP A 674 -4.93 42.14 -7.69
N THR A 675 -4.38 43.31 -7.95
CA THR A 675 -3.01 43.84 -7.84
C THR A 675 -2.36 43.94 -6.44
N MET A 676 -1.07 43.59 -6.37
CA MET A 676 -0.04 44.32 -5.62
C MET A 676 1.21 44.45 -6.51
N ASP A 677 1.57 45.70 -6.85
CA ASP A 677 2.73 46.07 -7.65
C ASP A 677 4.04 45.64 -6.98
N PHE A 678 4.83 44.82 -7.66
CA PHE A 678 6.28 44.74 -7.48
C PHE A 678 6.93 45.12 -8.82
N ASP A 679 7.94 45.99 -8.76
CA ASP A 679 8.66 46.51 -9.93
C ASP A 679 9.17 45.37 -10.82
N ASN A 680 8.66 45.34 -12.04
CA ASN A 680 8.75 44.21 -12.96
C ASN A 680 10.02 44.23 -13.84
N GLU A 681 11.06 44.93 -13.40
CA GLU A 681 12.30 45.13 -14.20
C GLU A 681 13.34 44.01 -13.98
N HIS A 682 13.37 43.36 -12.80
CA HIS A 682 14.42 42.35 -12.48
C HIS A 682 14.00 40.90 -12.72
N ILE A 683 12.71 40.64 -12.95
CA ILE A 683 12.24 39.30 -13.33
C ILE A 683 12.64 38.99 -14.78
N GLY A 684 12.78 40.00 -15.65
CA GLY A 684 13.14 39.84 -17.06
C GLY A 684 14.52 39.23 -17.29
N ASP A 685 15.50 39.54 -16.43
CA ASP A 685 16.89 39.12 -16.64
C ASP A 685 17.14 37.65 -16.28
N ALA A 686 16.37 37.09 -15.33
CA ALA A 686 16.39 35.64 -15.06
C ALA A 686 15.82 34.82 -16.24
N PHE A 687 14.98 35.42 -17.07
CA PHE A 687 14.39 34.78 -18.25
C PHE A 687 15.26 34.91 -19.52
N GLN A 688 16.38 35.64 -19.47
CA GLN A 688 17.33 35.77 -20.59
C GLN A 688 18.71 35.14 -20.34
N ALA A 689 18.90 34.38 -19.26
CA ALA A 689 20.16 33.71 -19.01
C ALA A 689 20.44 32.64 -20.09
N GLU A 690 21.41 32.90 -20.97
CA GLU A 690 21.83 31.97 -22.04
C GLU A 690 22.73 30.83 -21.53
N SER A 691 23.10 30.86 -20.24
CA SER A 691 23.91 29.81 -19.62
C SER A 691 23.55 29.55 -18.14
N PRO A 692 23.73 28.32 -17.63
CA PRO A 692 23.44 27.96 -16.24
C PRO A 692 24.23 28.76 -15.19
N GLU A 693 25.44 29.21 -15.55
CA GLU A 693 26.33 29.98 -14.66
C GLU A 693 25.82 31.41 -14.46
N GLN A 694 25.28 32.03 -15.52
CA GLN A 694 24.64 33.35 -15.42
C GLN A 694 23.32 33.32 -14.65
N LEU A 695 22.59 32.21 -14.71
CA LEU A 695 21.37 32.03 -13.92
C LEU A 695 21.71 31.93 -12.42
N LEU A 696 22.81 31.28 -12.06
CA LEU A 696 23.28 31.14 -10.68
C LEU A 696 23.74 32.48 -10.10
N ASP A 697 24.50 33.29 -10.85
CA ASP A 697 24.91 34.63 -10.40
C ASP A 697 23.70 35.56 -10.18
N SER A 698 22.69 35.50 -11.05
CA SER A 698 21.45 36.27 -10.88
C SER A 698 20.62 35.81 -9.68
N ILE A 699 20.59 34.51 -9.40
CA ILE A 699 19.91 33.92 -8.25
C ILE A 699 20.62 34.29 -6.94
N ASP A 700 21.95 34.23 -6.92
CA ASP A 700 22.75 34.58 -5.74
C ASP A 700 22.65 36.09 -5.41
N SER A 701 22.57 36.94 -6.44
CA SER A 701 22.28 38.37 -6.25
C SER A 701 20.88 38.61 -5.67
N LEU A 702 19.88 37.84 -6.09
CA LEU A 702 18.52 37.90 -5.57
C LEU A 702 18.42 37.43 -4.11
N PHE A 703 19.19 36.39 -3.74
CA PHE A 703 19.26 35.89 -2.37
C PHE A 703 20.02 36.83 -1.44
N ALA A 704 21.04 37.54 -1.93
CA ALA A 704 21.75 38.55 -1.16
C ALA A 704 20.85 39.74 -0.78
N GLU A 705 19.98 40.17 -1.71
CA GLU A 705 19.05 41.27 -1.49
C GLU A 705 17.85 40.89 -0.59
N LEU A 706 17.41 39.63 -0.65
CA LEU A 706 16.41 39.06 0.27
C LEU A 706 16.95 38.85 1.69
N ALA A 707 18.26 38.66 1.85
CA ALA A 707 18.89 38.50 3.15
C ALA A 707 19.09 39.84 3.90
N GLU A 708 19.09 40.98 3.20
CA GLU A 708 19.15 42.32 3.82
C GLU A 708 17.78 42.82 4.32
N ASN A 709 16.67 42.26 3.84
CA ASN A 709 15.32 42.62 4.26
C ASN A 709 14.71 41.59 5.23
N ASP A 710 15.01 41.78 6.51
CA ASP A 710 14.58 40.95 7.65
C ASP A 710 13.05 41.04 7.87
N MET A 711 12.25 40.24 7.13
CA MET A 711 10.82 40.01 7.43
C MET A 711 10.34 38.59 7.11
N LEU A 712 9.98 37.87 8.18
CA LEU A 712 8.88 36.90 8.29
C LEU A 712 8.68 35.90 7.13
N PHE A 713 9.30 34.73 7.24
CA PHE A 713 8.84 33.56 6.48
C PHE A 713 7.82 32.73 7.28
N SER A 714 6.55 32.92 6.92
CA SER A 714 5.54 31.86 6.88
C SER A 714 5.30 31.48 5.42
N ALA A 715 5.69 30.26 5.05
CA ALA A 715 5.04 29.43 4.03
C ALA A 715 5.56 27.99 4.19
#